data_AF-A0A847G2R2-F1
#
_entry.id   AF-A0A847G2R2-F1
#
_cell.length_a   1.000
_cell.length_b   1.000
_cell.length_c   1.000
_cell.angle_alpha   90.00
_cell.angle_beta   90.00
_cell.angle_gamma   90.00
#
_symmetry.space_group_name_H-M   'P 1'
#
loop_
_entity.id
_entity.type
_entity.pdbx_description
1 polymer ?
#
loop_
_entity_poly.entity_id
_entity_poly.type
_entity_poly.pdbx_seq_one_letter_code
_entity_poly.pdbx_strand_id
1 'polypeptide(L)'
;REFKDLQTQIVMNCSALTKRLQERGIRIPFGGTDTHLGNLDCKTVVGPDGTTLSGDMAARIFDIAGLVCNRNTIPGDKTANNSTGVRYGTPWTTQRGLKEADMVKIADIMADLLQAIVPYSVETRQGLQSRAKVDFMVLENAKIRVRELAASAGKDMEVDNSGYPHFYYLDDPAPAKDGWSALDLVSDKLLAFSHYVFTCDLDSLKDGQSTPCQFQVDGKMFSGNLTRVTGNHILLSLPSDSAPKAAAWLRALSDGYITFDADVTRRLPGPIIVRYSAMTPVKSASGEAVWTAKPYAPGLITAPQTVLPEFTWKEPADVPIKKTALNETHRKMGAKMVPFAGWDMPVWYSGVIEEHLATRQAAGLFDVSHMGVYQAEGPDAPLFLDCVCGNDISGLEIGESCYTHFLDPKSNVIDDTLIYRRSADKYLVVVNASNDDKDWAWLNAVREGKVAVDVARPWVKVFGRNVFLRNLRDPKEGKDMRVDIALQGPKSRDILLMLGTDKATEKKIKSLKRTQLCEAVLGGFDLVVSRTGYTGEKMAFELFVHPDKSVDLWNKILEAGQLMGIKACGLGARDSLRTEAGLPLYGHEMGGERNFSVSEAGFGSYVKLYKPWFIGRDEFARKEQERTGVVVRFRFIEKGIRAAHNGDPVVDKKGRVIGEVTSCAVDSEGFYTGQALIELKSAVEGNPIYVYQSAHTLGAQNIGLIKTGDKVTLPSAAVVVSRFPKLTV
;
A
#
# COMPACT_ATOMS: atom_id res chain seq x y z
N ARG A 1 52.13 18.81 21.90
CA ARG A 1 51.48 20.11 22.23
C ARG A 1 50.28 20.32 21.30
N GLU A 2 50.49 20.35 19.99
CA GLU A 2 49.43 20.50 18.97
C GLU A 2 48.24 19.54 19.13
N PHE A 3 48.47 18.24 19.38
CA PHE A 3 47.37 17.30 19.60
C PHE A 3 46.53 17.61 20.85
N LYS A 4 47.17 18.08 21.93
CA LYS A 4 46.49 18.47 23.18
C LYS A 4 45.67 19.75 22.97
N ASP A 5 46.22 20.69 22.21
CA ASP A 5 45.53 21.95 21.87
C ASP A 5 44.32 21.65 20.96
N LEU A 6 44.48 20.73 20.00
CA LEU A 6 43.38 20.23 19.16
C LEU A 6 42.28 19.55 20.00
N GLN A 7 42.62 18.67 20.93
CA GLN A 7 41.65 18.03 21.82
C GLN A 7 40.87 19.05 22.66
N THR A 8 41.57 20.05 23.21
CA THR A 8 40.93 21.16 23.94
C THR A 8 39.96 21.92 23.04
N GLN A 9 40.39 22.27 21.82
CA GLN A 9 39.54 22.97 20.86
C GLN A 9 38.31 22.17 20.45
N ILE A 10 38.43 20.84 20.28
CA ILE A 10 37.31 19.96 19.95
C ILE A 10 36.21 20.06 21.02
N VAL A 11 36.60 20.02 22.29
CA VAL A 11 35.66 20.13 23.43
C VAL A 11 35.02 21.53 23.48
N MET A 12 35.81 22.60 23.32
CA MET A 12 35.28 23.97 23.30
C MET A 12 34.27 24.16 22.15
N ASN A 13 34.59 23.64 20.97
CA ASN A 13 33.70 23.65 19.81
C ASN A 13 32.41 22.87 20.08
N CYS A 14 32.51 21.67 20.66
CA CYS A 14 31.33 20.86 20.96
C CYS A 14 30.43 21.55 21.99
N SER A 15 31.02 22.14 23.03
CA SER A 15 30.32 22.90 24.05
C SER A 15 29.61 24.12 23.46
N ALA A 16 30.27 24.88 22.57
CA ALA A 16 29.68 26.02 21.87
C ALA A 16 28.47 25.63 21.01
N LEU A 17 28.58 24.54 20.25
CA LEU A 17 27.48 23.99 19.44
C LEU A 17 26.30 23.60 20.34
N THR A 18 26.55 22.77 21.36
CA THR A 18 25.51 22.28 22.28
C THR A 18 24.81 23.42 23.02
N LYS A 19 25.58 24.39 23.54
CA LYS A 19 25.03 25.56 24.22
C LYS A 19 24.14 26.37 23.29
N ARG A 20 24.57 26.60 22.05
CA ARG A 20 23.76 27.33 21.07
C ARG A 20 22.46 26.61 20.74
N LEU A 21 22.49 25.29 20.59
CA LEU A 21 21.25 24.50 20.41
C LEU A 21 20.29 24.68 21.60
N GLN A 22 20.79 24.70 22.85
CA GLN A 22 19.95 24.98 24.03
C GLN A 22 19.36 26.39 24.00
N GLU A 23 20.16 27.41 23.66
CA GLU A 23 19.68 28.80 23.50
C GLU A 23 18.60 28.92 22.43
N ARG A 24 18.68 28.10 21.37
CA ARG A 24 17.68 27.99 20.31
C ARG A 24 16.47 27.14 20.69
N GLY A 25 16.38 26.67 21.94
CA GLY A 25 15.23 25.94 22.48
C GLY A 25 15.25 24.43 22.22
N ILE A 26 16.35 23.88 21.68
CA ILE A 26 16.49 22.44 21.45
C ILE A 26 16.90 21.76 22.75
N ARG A 27 16.15 20.74 23.18
CA ARG A 27 16.46 20.01 24.40
C ARG A 27 17.73 19.17 24.23
N ILE A 28 18.63 19.27 25.20
CA ILE A 28 19.84 18.46 25.32
C ILE A 28 19.65 17.46 26.47
N PRO A 29 19.60 16.13 26.21
CA PRO A 29 19.26 15.13 27.20
C PRO A 29 20.14 15.11 28.46
N PHE A 30 21.39 15.55 28.35
CA PHE A 30 22.40 15.49 29.41
C PHE A 30 22.73 16.85 30.04
N GLY A 31 21.95 17.90 29.71
CA GLY A 31 22.16 19.26 30.25
C GLY A 31 23.32 20.05 29.64
N GLY A 32 24.14 19.42 28.79
CA GLY A 32 25.26 20.06 28.09
C GLY A 32 26.22 19.01 27.51
N THR A 33 27.45 19.43 27.23
CA THR A 33 28.56 18.53 26.92
C THR A 33 29.89 19.12 27.40
N ASP A 34 30.76 18.25 27.89
CA ASP A 34 32.17 18.47 28.22
C ASP A 34 33.09 17.52 27.43
N THR A 35 32.56 16.89 26.37
CA THR A 35 33.28 15.92 25.52
C THR A 35 33.31 16.36 24.05
N HIS A 36 33.84 15.51 23.18
CA HIS A 36 33.85 15.71 21.73
C HIS A 36 32.51 15.34 21.05
N LEU A 37 31.52 14.89 21.81
CA LEU A 37 30.19 14.46 21.34
C LEU A 37 29.09 15.25 22.04
N GLY A 38 28.02 15.51 21.31
CA GLY A 38 26.79 16.05 21.85
C GLY A 38 25.58 15.26 21.36
N ASN A 39 24.50 15.34 22.13
CA ASN A 39 23.22 14.71 21.81
C ASN A 39 22.12 15.77 21.86
N LEU A 40 21.20 15.74 20.91
CA LEU A 40 19.96 16.50 20.96
C LEU A 40 18.76 15.55 21.07
N ASP A 41 17.68 16.02 21.70
CA ASP A 41 16.40 15.33 21.82
C ASP A 41 15.44 15.84 20.74
N CYS A 42 15.10 14.98 19.77
CA CYS A 42 14.19 15.32 18.69
C CYS A 42 12.73 15.46 19.17
N LYS A 43 12.38 14.98 20.38
CA LYS A 43 11.02 15.15 20.93
C LYS A 43 10.66 16.60 21.25
N THR A 44 11.62 17.54 21.18
CA THR A 44 11.33 18.97 21.18
C THR A 44 10.48 19.38 19.97
N VAL A 45 10.59 18.66 18.85
CA VAL A 45 9.83 18.91 17.63
C VAL A 45 8.61 17.99 17.60
N VAL A 46 7.42 18.59 17.63
CA VAL A 46 6.13 17.89 17.69
C VAL A 46 5.23 18.41 16.58
N GLY A 47 4.63 17.49 15.85
CA GLY A 47 3.72 17.77 14.75
C GLY A 47 2.32 18.13 15.24
N PRO A 48 1.45 18.64 14.35
CA PRO A 48 0.07 18.98 14.70
C PRO A 48 -0.76 17.81 15.23
N ASP A 49 -0.43 16.57 14.84
CA ASP A 49 -1.09 15.34 15.30
C ASP A 49 -0.51 14.79 16.62
N GLY A 50 0.42 15.52 17.25
CA GLY A 50 1.12 15.11 18.47
C GLY A 50 2.30 14.16 18.22
N THR A 51 2.59 13.81 16.97
CA THR A 51 3.74 12.95 16.63
C THR A 51 5.05 13.67 16.94
N THR A 52 5.97 12.99 17.62
CA THR A 52 7.32 13.51 17.86
C THR A 52 8.25 13.16 16.71
N LEU A 53 9.23 14.04 16.46
CA LEU A 53 10.28 13.77 15.48
C LEU A 53 11.18 12.62 15.96
N SER A 54 11.44 11.65 15.09
CA SER A 54 12.39 10.59 15.35
C SER A 54 13.82 11.02 15.02
N GLY A 55 14.80 10.41 15.70
CA GLY A 55 16.21 10.65 15.42
C GLY A 55 16.62 10.19 14.02
N ASP A 56 15.98 9.15 13.47
CA ASP A 56 16.23 8.68 12.10
C ASP A 56 15.80 9.72 11.06
N MET A 57 14.59 10.27 11.18
CA MET A 57 14.09 11.28 10.25
C MET A 57 14.91 12.58 10.34
N ALA A 58 15.24 13.03 11.55
CA ALA A 58 16.10 14.20 11.75
C ALA A 58 17.49 14.00 11.11
N ALA A 59 18.13 12.85 11.36
CA ALA A 59 19.45 12.55 10.80
C ALA A 59 19.44 12.51 9.26
N ARG A 60 18.40 11.93 8.64
CA ARG A 60 18.26 11.90 7.17
C ARG A 60 18.09 13.29 6.57
N ILE A 61 17.28 14.14 7.20
CA ILE A 61 17.08 15.53 6.73
C ILE A 61 18.37 16.35 6.89
N PHE A 62 19.09 16.16 8.00
CA PHE A 62 20.41 16.75 8.17
C PHE A 62 21.41 16.27 7.11
N ASP A 63 21.42 14.98 6.79
CA ASP A 63 22.31 14.41 5.76
C ASP A 63 22.07 15.06 4.39
N ILE A 64 20.81 15.25 3.99
CA ILE A 64 20.43 15.98 2.76
C ILE A 64 20.88 17.44 2.79
N ALA A 65 20.90 18.07 3.97
CA ALA A 65 21.42 19.42 4.15
C ALA A 65 22.96 19.49 4.16
N GLY A 66 23.67 18.36 4.10
CA GLY A 66 25.13 18.26 4.20
C GLY A 66 25.67 18.16 5.63
N LEU A 67 24.80 17.89 6.62
CA LEU A 67 25.14 17.72 8.03
C LEU A 67 25.07 16.24 8.44
N VAL A 68 26.20 15.54 8.38
CA VAL A 68 26.24 14.10 8.68
C VAL A 68 26.18 13.87 10.20
N CYS A 69 25.06 13.34 10.66
CA CYS A 69 24.81 12.99 12.07
C CYS A 69 24.28 11.56 12.19
N ASN A 70 24.27 11.00 13.41
CA ASN A 70 23.75 9.65 13.65
C ASN A 70 22.51 9.70 14.55
N ARG A 71 21.46 8.94 14.21
CA ARG A 71 20.39 8.65 15.18
C ARG A 71 20.98 7.95 16.40
N ASN A 72 20.50 8.28 17.59
CA ASN A 72 21.02 7.76 18.85
C ASN A 72 19.90 7.62 19.88
N THR A 73 19.94 6.59 20.70
CA THR A 73 19.02 6.49 21.85
C THR A 73 19.37 7.53 22.90
N ILE A 74 18.36 8.05 23.57
CA ILE A 74 18.52 8.96 24.70
C ILE A 74 17.71 8.46 25.90
N PRO A 75 17.97 8.95 27.14
CA PRO A 75 17.18 8.58 28.30
C PRO A 75 15.66 8.71 28.05
N GLY A 76 14.93 7.62 28.34
CA GLY A 76 13.49 7.50 28.10
C GLY A 76 13.10 6.76 26.82
N ASP A 77 14.03 6.48 25.91
CA ASP A 77 13.76 5.62 24.76
C ASP A 77 13.57 4.16 25.19
N LYS A 78 12.48 3.54 24.74
CA LYS A 78 12.16 2.15 25.06
C LYS A 78 12.94 1.13 24.21
N THR A 79 13.44 1.54 23.04
CA THR A 79 14.13 0.66 22.09
C THR A 79 15.02 1.47 21.15
N ALA A 80 16.13 0.86 20.71
CA ALA A 80 17.02 1.44 19.70
C ALA A 80 16.36 1.61 18.32
N ASN A 81 15.33 0.81 18.02
CA ASN A 81 14.59 0.91 16.76
C ASN A 81 13.85 2.25 16.65
N ASN A 82 13.39 2.79 17.78
CA ASN A 82 12.65 4.06 17.85
C ASN A 82 13.47 5.09 18.64
N SER A 83 14.71 5.31 18.22
CA SER A 83 15.58 6.33 18.81
C SER A 83 15.01 7.73 18.59
N THR A 84 14.99 8.53 19.65
CA THR A 84 14.49 9.91 19.61
C THR A 84 15.59 10.97 19.70
N GLY A 85 16.86 10.57 19.74
CA GLY A 85 17.99 11.50 19.73
C GLY A 85 18.78 11.49 18.43
N VAL A 86 19.55 12.57 18.25
CA VAL A 86 20.62 12.66 17.25
C VAL A 86 21.93 12.97 17.98
N ARG A 87 22.98 12.22 17.63
CA ARG A 87 24.35 12.42 18.10
C ARG A 87 25.17 13.10 17.01
N TYR A 88 25.87 14.16 17.41
CA TYR A 88 26.83 14.91 16.59
C TYR A 88 28.19 14.97 17.29
N GLY A 89 29.23 15.30 16.53
CA GLY A 89 30.58 15.50 17.05
C GLY A 89 31.35 16.54 16.24
N THR A 90 32.26 17.25 16.92
CA THR A 90 33.09 18.31 16.34
C THR A 90 34.54 17.94 15.97
N PRO A 91 35.07 16.70 16.12
CA PRO A 91 36.45 16.41 15.71
C PRO A 91 36.79 16.79 14.28
N TRP A 92 35.93 16.44 13.30
CA TRP A 92 36.19 16.70 11.89
C TRP A 92 36.13 18.18 11.55
N THR A 93 35.10 18.89 12.02
CA THR A 93 34.97 20.34 11.79
C THR A 93 36.14 21.12 12.41
N THR A 94 36.55 20.73 13.62
CA THR A 94 37.71 21.34 14.30
C THR A 94 39.02 21.02 13.58
N GLN A 95 39.19 19.77 13.13
CA GLN A 95 40.37 19.38 12.35
C GLN A 95 40.49 20.19 11.07
N ARG A 96 39.37 20.56 10.43
CA ARG A 96 39.30 21.43 9.25
C ARG A 96 39.49 22.93 9.54
N GLY A 97 39.72 23.29 10.81
CA GLY A 97 40.06 24.66 11.23
C GLY A 97 38.89 25.51 11.71
N LEU A 98 37.66 24.96 11.75
CA LEU A 98 36.50 25.67 12.28
C LEU A 98 36.58 25.83 13.81
N LYS A 99 36.07 26.96 14.31
CA LYS A 99 36.11 27.34 15.73
C LYS A 99 34.72 27.55 16.32
N GLU A 100 34.64 28.00 17.57
CA GLU A 100 33.41 28.13 18.35
C GLU A 100 32.37 29.00 17.64
N ALA A 101 32.79 30.11 17.03
CA ALA A 101 31.90 30.99 16.27
C ALA A 101 31.26 30.28 15.05
N ASP A 102 31.98 29.34 14.44
CA ASP A 102 31.45 28.52 13.34
C ASP A 102 30.54 27.41 13.86
N MET A 103 30.82 26.87 15.05
CA MET A 103 29.94 25.91 15.71
C MET A 103 28.59 26.53 16.08
N VAL A 104 28.57 27.81 16.45
CA VAL A 104 27.33 28.58 16.63
C VAL A 104 26.52 28.64 15.32
N LYS A 105 27.18 28.89 14.19
CA LYS A 105 26.51 28.88 12.87
C LYS A 105 25.97 27.50 12.51
N ILE A 106 26.72 26.42 12.76
CA ILE A 106 26.24 25.04 12.55
C ILE A 106 25.02 24.75 13.42
N ALA A 107 25.07 25.12 14.71
CA ALA A 107 23.93 24.96 15.62
C ALA A 107 22.71 25.76 15.15
N ASP A 108 22.90 26.97 14.61
CA ASP A 108 21.81 27.76 14.04
C ASP A 108 21.18 27.06 12.81
N ILE A 109 21.99 26.49 11.91
CA ILE A 109 21.48 25.72 10.76
C ILE A 109 20.68 24.49 11.23
N MET A 110 21.23 23.74 12.18
CA MET A 110 20.56 22.56 12.76
C MET A 110 19.23 22.95 13.42
N ALA A 111 19.20 24.04 14.18
CA ALA A 111 18.00 24.53 14.84
C ALA A 111 16.94 25.01 13.83
N ASP A 112 17.33 25.75 12.79
CA ASP A 112 16.42 26.21 11.74
C ASP A 112 15.76 25.02 11.04
N LEU A 113 16.53 23.99 10.68
CA LEU A 113 16.01 22.76 10.10
C LEU A 113 15.04 22.06 11.05
N LEU A 114 15.42 21.82 12.31
CA LEU A 114 14.57 21.16 13.30
C LEU A 114 13.24 21.90 13.51
N GLN A 115 13.28 23.22 13.58
CA GLN A 115 12.10 24.07 13.79
C GLN A 115 11.19 24.11 12.55
N ALA A 116 11.74 23.87 11.37
CA ALA A 116 10.99 23.78 10.11
C ALA A 116 10.50 22.35 9.78
N ILE A 117 10.83 21.35 10.61
CA ILE A 117 10.37 19.98 10.42
C ILE A 117 8.98 19.78 11.02
N VAL A 118 8.08 19.21 10.22
CA VAL A 118 6.75 18.76 10.62
C VAL A 118 6.74 17.23 10.66
N PRO A 119 6.85 16.60 11.84
CA PRO A 119 6.66 15.17 11.98
C PRO A 119 5.16 14.81 11.93
N TYR A 120 4.85 13.60 11.48
CA TYR A 120 3.48 13.09 11.37
C TYR A 120 3.48 11.56 11.42
N SER A 121 2.36 10.96 11.79
CA SER A 121 2.20 9.50 11.82
C SER A 121 1.49 8.97 10.59
N VAL A 122 1.91 7.79 10.12
CA VAL A 122 1.23 7.04 9.06
C VAL A 122 1.00 5.61 9.53
N GLU A 123 -0.21 5.09 9.30
CA GLU A 123 -0.49 3.69 9.58
C GLU A 123 0.23 2.77 8.60
N THR A 124 0.90 1.76 9.14
CA THR A 124 1.57 0.72 8.36
C THR A 124 1.16 -0.66 8.85
N ARG A 125 1.54 -1.72 8.14
CA ARG A 125 1.33 -3.11 8.61
C ARG A 125 2.01 -3.38 9.97
N GLN A 126 3.02 -2.59 10.35
CA GLN A 126 3.73 -2.69 11.63
C GLN A 126 3.17 -1.73 12.69
N GLY A 127 2.00 -1.11 12.43
CA GLY A 127 1.41 -0.06 13.25
C GLY A 127 1.79 1.35 12.79
N LEU A 128 1.52 2.33 13.63
CA LEU A 128 1.85 3.73 13.37
C LEU A 128 3.36 3.93 13.28
N GLN A 129 3.80 4.61 12.22
CA GLN A 129 5.19 4.96 11.98
C GLN A 129 5.33 6.47 11.85
N SER A 130 6.32 7.03 12.56
CA SER A 130 6.67 8.44 12.47
C SER A 130 7.40 8.73 11.15
N ARG A 131 6.98 9.80 10.48
CA ARG A 131 7.57 10.40 9.28
C ARG A 131 7.72 11.89 9.53
N ALA A 132 8.40 12.58 8.64
CA ALA A 132 8.63 14.00 8.77
C ALA A 132 8.88 14.65 7.41
N LYS A 133 8.44 15.90 7.29
CA LYS A 133 8.76 16.78 6.17
C LYS A 133 9.39 18.07 6.67
N VAL A 134 10.17 18.75 5.84
CA VAL A 134 10.82 20.03 6.13
C VAL A 134 10.38 21.08 5.12
N ASP A 135 10.36 22.34 5.53
CA ASP A 135 10.19 23.46 4.60
C ASP A 135 11.28 23.48 3.52
N PHE A 136 10.88 23.66 2.27
CA PHE A 136 11.78 23.63 1.12
C PHE A 136 12.83 24.75 1.15
N MET A 137 12.40 25.99 1.43
CA MET A 137 13.32 27.12 1.41
C MET A 137 14.28 27.06 2.60
N VAL A 138 13.83 26.60 3.77
CA VAL A 138 14.72 26.37 4.91
C VAL A 138 15.76 25.30 4.57
N LEU A 139 15.37 24.20 3.92
CA LEU A 139 16.30 23.15 3.50
C LEU A 139 17.34 23.65 2.50
N GLU A 140 16.93 24.36 1.44
CA GLU A 140 17.86 24.88 0.43
C GLU A 140 18.79 25.96 1.01
N ASN A 141 18.28 26.85 1.87
CA ASN A 141 19.10 27.83 2.57
C ASN A 141 20.11 27.16 3.53
N ALA A 142 19.73 26.08 4.20
CA ALA A 142 20.64 25.30 5.04
C ALA A 142 21.79 24.70 4.20
N LYS A 143 21.48 24.08 3.05
CA LYS A 143 22.49 23.53 2.13
C LYS A 143 23.52 24.56 1.70
N ILE A 144 23.07 25.77 1.33
CA ILE A 144 23.97 26.88 0.95
C ILE A 144 24.88 27.29 2.12
N ARG A 145 24.31 27.48 3.31
CA ARG A 145 25.09 27.87 4.51
C ARG A 145 26.09 26.80 4.92
N VAL A 146 25.74 25.52 4.77
CA VAL A 146 26.67 24.39 5.02
C VAL A 146 27.81 24.40 3.99
N ARG A 147 27.50 24.61 2.70
CA ARG A 147 28.52 24.75 1.65
C ARG A 147 29.49 25.88 1.95
N GLU A 148 28.99 27.06 2.32
CA GLU A 148 29.81 28.23 2.65
C GLU A 148 30.73 27.96 3.86
N LEU A 149 30.21 27.32 4.92
CA LEU A 149 31.01 26.90 6.06
C LEU A 149 32.10 25.90 5.66
N ALA A 150 31.74 24.90 4.86
CA ALA A 150 32.69 23.91 4.36
C ALA A 150 33.79 24.57 3.51
N ALA A 151 33.44 25.53 2.65
CA ALA A 151 34.38 26.28 1.82
C ALA A 151 35.31 27.20 2.63
N SER A 152 34.85 27.74 3.75
CA SER A 152 35.67 28.56 4.66
C SER A 152 36.67 27.74 5.49
N ALA A 153 36.53 26.42 5.54
CA ALA A 153 37.35 25.57 6.38
C ALA A 153 38.76 25.42 5.78
N GLY A 154 39.77 26.00 6.43
CA GLY A 154 41.10 26.26 5.85
C GLY A 154 42.05 25.06 5.71
N LYS A 155 41.55 23.84 5.54
CA LYS A 155 42.37 22.61 5.56
C LYS A 155 42.01 21.51 4.57
N ASP A 156 41.02 21.69 3.69
CA ASP A 156 40.68 20.64 2.73
C ASP A 156 41.54 20.67 1.46
N MET A 157 41.94 19.45 1.09
CA MET A 157 42.57 19.00 -0.16
C MET A 157 41.71 19.39 -1.37
N GLU A 158 42.28 19.42 -2.57
CA GLU A 158 41.56 19.72 -3.81
C GLU A 158 40.13 19.14 -3.81
N VAL A 159 39.13 20.01 -3.88
CA VAL A 159 37.72 19.61 -3.84
C VAL A 159 37.32 19.17 -5.23
N ASP A 160 37.21 17.86 -5.44
CA ASP A 160 36.65 17.31 -6.68
C ASP A 160 35.14 17.57 -6.73
N ASN A 161 34.67 18.12 -7.85
CA ASN A 161 33.25 18.27 -8.13
C ASN A 161 32.70 16.94 -8.68
N SER A 162 32.00 16.18 -7.85
CA SER A 162 31.36 14.92 -8.28
C SER A 162 30.03 15.12 -9.02
N GLY A 163 29.56 16.36 -9.18
CA GLY A 163 28.34 16.71 -9.90
C GLY A 163 27.06 16.18 -9.26
N TYR A 164 25.99 16.11 -10.06
CA TYR A 164 24.73 15.49 -9.65
C TYR A 164 24.92 13.98 -9.40
N PRO A 165 24.38 13.40 -8.31
CA PRO A 165 23.38 13.97 -7.40
C PRO A 165 23.94 14.66 -6.13
N HIS A 166 25.27 14.71 -5.96
CA HIS A 166 25.86 14.99 -4.65
C HIS A 166 26.01 16.48 -4.32
N PHE A 167 26.20 17.35 -5.33
CA PHE A 167 26.42 18.78 -5.10
C PHE A 167 25.54 19.61 -6.04
N TYR A 168 24.41 20.07 -5.50
CA TYR A 168 23.59 21.08 -6.16
C TYR A 168 22.97 22.04 -5.17
N TYR A 169 23.01 23.31 -5.56
CA TYR A 169 22.54 24.42 -4.77
C TYR A 169 21.57 25.27 -5.58
N LEU A 170 20.62 25.88 -4.88
CA LEU A 170 19.61 26.75 -5.47
C LEU A 170 20.21 27.94 -6.24
N ASP A 171 21.42 28.36 -5.86
CA ASP A 171 22.17 29.46 -6.46
C ASP A 171 23.19 29.02 -7.53
N ASP A 172 23.18 27.75 -7.93
CA ASP A 172 23.97 27.28 -9.08
C ASP A 172 23.45 27.92 -10.38
N PRO A 173 24.35 28.36 -11.29
CA PRO A 173 23.94 29.01 -12.53
C PRO A 173 23.18 28.04 -13.44
N ALA A 174 22.05 28.49 -13.99
CA ALA A 174 21.30 27.74 -14.99
C ALA A 174 21.88 27.97 -16.39
N PRO A 175 22.25 26.92 -17.14
CA PRO A 175 22.52 27.03 -18.56
C PRO A 175 21.32 27.62 -19.30
N ALA A 176 21.54 28.69 -20.06
CA ALA A 176 20.49 29.38 -20.80
C ALA A 176 20.84 29.44 -22.29
N LYS A 177 19.84 29.23 -23.14
CA LYS A 177 19.87 29.48 -24.59
C LYS A 177 18.69 30.37 -24.92
N ASP A 178 18.97 31.59 -25.37
CA ASP A 178 17.97 32.62 -25.68
C ASP A 178 16.94 32.87 -24.54
N GLY A 179 17.41 32.94 -23.29
CA GLY A 179 16.55 33.17 -22.13
C GLY A 179 15.74 31.95 -21.65
N TRP A 180 16.00 30.76 -22.19
CA TRP A 180 15.36 29.51 -21.80
C TRP A 180 16.37 28.47 -21.34
N SER A 181 15.97 27.64 -20.39
CA SER A 181 16.72 26.48 -19.92
C SER A 181 15.93 25.21 -20.19
N ALA A 182 16.63 24.08 -20.27
CA ALA A 182 16.03 22.77 -20.41
C ALA A 182 16.53 21.83 -19.31
N LEU A 183 15.62 21.02 -18.77
CA LEU A 183 15.89 20.02 -17.73
C LEU A 183 15.51 18.64 -18.26
N ASP A 184 16.46 17.69 -18.23
CA ASP A 184 16.17 16.28 -18.40
C ASP A 184 15.58 15.73 -17.09
N LEU A 185 14.39 15.16 -17.18
CA LEU A 185 13.75 14.35 -16.15
C LEU A 185 13.82 12.89 -16.57
N VAL A 186 14.47 12.03 -15.78
CA VAL A 186 14.72 10.63 -16.15
C VAL A 186 14.44 9.68 -14.99
N SER A 187 13.63 8.65 -15.21
CA SER A 187 13.37 7.55 -14.25
C SER A 187 12.44 6.50 -14.87
N ASP A 188 12.50 5.27 -14.38
CA ASP A 188 11.48 4.25 -14.66
C ASP A 188 10.12 4.59 -13.99
N LYS A 189 10.11 5.52 -13.03
CA LYS A 189 8.90 6.03 -12.36
C LYS A 189 8.45 7.39 -12.89
N LEU A 190 9.06 7.86 -13.98
CA LEU A 190 8.91 9.24 -14.44
C LEU A 190 7.48 9.59 -14.84
N LEU A 191 6.77 8.68 -15.51
CA LEU A 191 5.38 8.94 -15.93
C LEU A 191 4.49 9.21 -14.72
N ALA A 192 4.48 8.30 -13.74
CA ALA A 192 3.71 8.48 -12.51
C ALA A 192 4.09 9.78 -11.77
N PHE A 193 5.38 10.07 -11.62
CA PHE A 193 5.83 11.33 -11.00
C PHE A 193 5.30 12.56 -11.75
N SER A 194 5.46 12.57 -13.07
CA SER A 194 5.07 13.70 -13.92
C SER A 194 3.57 13.94 -13.90
N HIS A 195 2.76 12.87 -13.85
CA HIS A 195 1.31 12.98 -13.71
C HIS A 195 0.88 13.70 -12.43
N TYR A 196 1.60 13.51 -11.32
CA TYR A 196 1.28 14.18 -10.06
C TYR A 196 1.87 15.59 -9.93
N VAL A 197 2.88 15.95 -10.73
CA VAL A 197 3.57 17.27 -10.63
C VAL A 197 3.02 18.30 -11.61
N PHE A 198 2.85 17.91 -12.88
CA PHE A 198 2.51 18.86 -13.94
C PHE A 198 1.02 18.87 -14.24
N THR A 199 0.47 20.03 -14.53
CA THR A 199 -0.98 20.23 -14.70
C THR A 199 -1.54 19.79 -16.05
N CYS A 200 -0.71 19.52 -17.05
CA CYS A 200 -1.15 19.13 -18.40
C CYS A 200 -1.62 17.66 -18.47
N ASP A 201 -2.28 17.31 -19.58
CA ASP A 201 -2.67 15.92 -19.88
C ASP A 201 -1.49 15.17 -20.52
N LEU A 202 -0.84 14.33 -19.73
CA LEU A 202 0.29 13.52 -20.19
C LEU A 202 -0.13 12.22 -20.87
N ASP A 203 -1.37 11.74 -20.67
CA ASP A 203 -1.86 10.54 -21.36
C ASP A 203 -1.95 10.81 -22.88
N SER A 204 -2.25 12.06 -23.26
CA SER A 204 -2.36 12.51 -24.65
C SER A 204 -1.02 12.86 -25.30
N LEU A 205 0.07 12.92 -24.52
CA LEU A 205 1.39 13.33 -25.00
C LEU A 205 2.19 12.12 -25.52
N LYS A 206 2.46 12.11 -26.84
CA LYS A 206 3.24 11.04 -27.50
C LYS A 206 4.74 11.38 -27.55
N ASP A 207 5.57 10.36 -27.76
CA ASP A 207 7.00 10.53 -27.96
C ASP A 207 7.29 11.51 -29.11
N GLY A 208 8.25 12.41 -28.89
CA GLY A 208 8.61 13.53 -29.77
C GLY A 208 7.67 14.74 -29.70
N GLN A 209 6.54 14.67 -29.00
CA GLN A 209 5.60 15.79 -28.90
C GLN A 209 5.88 16.66 -27.68
N SER A 210 5.50 17.93 -27.80
CA SER A 210 5.56 18.90 -26.73
C SER A 210 4.17 19.43 -26.38
N THR A 211 3.96 19.76 -25.11
CA THR A 211 2.74 20.41 -24.60
C THR A 211 3.11 21.49 -23.58
N PRO A 212 2.41 22.64 -23.53
CA PRO A 212 2.58 23.56 -22.43
C PRO A 212 2.20 22.89 -21.10
N CYS A 213 2.81 23.31 -20.01
CA CYS A 213 2.54 22.81 -18.67
C CYS A 213 2.64 23.90 -17.62
N GLN A 214 1.97 23.69 -16.49
CA GLN A 214 2.26 24.41 -15.25
C GLN A 214 2.58 23.42 -14.14
N PHE A 215 3.28 23.87 -13.10
CA PHE A 215 3.51 23.11 -11.87
C PHE A 215 3.83 24.07 -10.72
N GLN A 216 3.44 23.69 -9.50
CA GLN A 216 3.69 24.51 -8.32
C GLN A 216 5.12 24.31 -7.83
N VAL A 217 5.78 25.42 -7.49
CA VAL A 217 7.10 25.51 -6.88
C VAL A 217 6.99 26.42 -5.67
N ASP A 218 7.06 25.86 -4.47
CA ASP A 218 7.05 26.64 -3.22
C ASP A 218 5.88 27.65 -3.17
N GLY A 219 4.66 27.13 -3.36
CA GLY A 219 3.42 27.91 -3.36
C GLY A 219 3.17 28.74 -4.64
N LYS A 220 4.14 28.91 -5.53
CA LYS A 220 4.02 29.72 -6.76
C LYS A 220 3.86 28.84 -8.00
N MET A 221 3.03 29.27 -8.94
CA MET A 221 2.86 28.56 -10.21
C MET A 221 3.93 28.94 -11.23
N PHE A 222 4.63 27.93 -11.74
CA PHE A 222 5.62 28.06 -12.80
C PHE A 222 5.02 27.53 -14.10
N SER A 223 5.43 28.11 -15.23
CA SER A 223 4.99 27.71 -16.57
C SER A 223 6.18 27.28 -17.42
N GLY A 224 5.96 26.32 -18.32
CA GLY A 224 6.96 25.80 -19.23
C GLY A 224 6.34 24.92 -20.31
N ASN A 225 7.17 24.16 -21.01
CA ASN A 225 6.75 23.16 -21.98
C ASN A 225 7.41 21.82 -21.65
N LEU A 226 6.62 20.75 -21.60
CA LEU A 226 7.13 19.39 -21.51
C LEU A 226 7.24 18.81 -22.90
N THR A 227 8.33 18.09 -23.16
CA THR A 227 8.50 17.25 -24.35
C THR A 227 8.74 15.82 -23.91
N ARG A 228 7.92 14.89 -24.36
CA ARG A 228 8.15 13.47 -24.13
C ARG A 228 9.23 13.01 -25.11
N VAL A 229 10.47 12.86 -24.64
CA VAL A 229 11.57 12.48 -25.53
C VAL A 229 11.43 11.01 -25.89
N THR A 230 11.37 10.15 -24.88
CA THR A 230 11.07 8.72 -24.94
C THR A 230 10.48 8.29 -23.60
N GLY A 231 9.87 7.09 -23.51
CA GLY A 231 9.14 6.59 -22.32
C GLY A 231 9.62 7.08 -20.94
N ASN A 232 10.90 6.92 -20.61
CA ASN A 232 11.48 7.25 -19.29
C ASN A 232 12.27 8.57 -19.28
N HIS A 233 12.08 9.44 -20.27
CA HIS A 233 12.77 10.72 -20.43
C HIS A 233 11.82 11.83 -20.91
N ILE A 234 11.62 12.83 -20.05
CA ILE A 234 10.86 14.05 -20.36
C ILE A 234 11.81 15.24 -20.28
N LEU A 235 11.74 16.12 -21.28
CA LEU A 235 12.44 17.39 -21.29
C LEU A 235 11.48 18.49 -20.80
N LEU A 236 11.81 19.15 -19.70
CA LEU A 236 11.11 20.36 -19.23
C LEU A 236 11.87 21.60 -19.71
N SER A 237 11.21 22.42 -20.54
CA SER A 237 11.73 23.71 -21.00
C SER A 237 11.03 24.85 -20.27
N LEU A 238 11.78 25.80 -19.73
CA LEU A 238 11.24 26.93 -18.96
C LEU A 238 12.14 28.17 -19.04
N PRO A 239 11.63 29.38 -18.70
CA PRO A 239 12.46 30.58 -18.63
C PRO A 239 13.66 30.41 -17.71
N SER A 240 14.84 30.89 -18.12
CA SER A 240 16.10 30.68 -17.39
C SER A 240 16.08 31.17 -15.96
N ASP A 241 15.38 32.27 -15.68
CA ASP A 241 15.29 32.86 -14.33
C ASP A 241 14.49 31.98 -13.36
N SER A 242 13.63 31.11 -13.88
CA SER A 242 12.85 30.14 -13.09
C SER A 242 13.56 28.79 -12.93
N ALA A 243 14.58 28.51 -13.76
CA ALA A 243 15.18 27.20 -13.88
C ALA A 243 15.90 26.69 -12.62
N PRO A 244 16.71 27.51 -11.90
CA PRO A 244 17.38 27.05 -10.68
C PRO A 244 16.40 26.58 -9.60
N LYS A 245 15.35 27.36 -9.34
CA LYS A 245 14.34 27.04 -8.33
C LYS A 245 13.48 25.85 -8.73
N ALA A 246 13.09 25.75 -10.00
CA ALA A 246 12.36 24.59 -10.50
C ALA A 246 13.17 23.30 -10.39
N ALA A 247 14.45 23.32 -10.78
CA ALA A 247 15.32 22.16 -10.69
C ALA A 247 15.55 21.74 -9.22
N ALA A 248 15.78 22.70 -8.31
CA ALA A 248 15.90 22.43 -6.87
C ALA A 248 14.62 21.79 -6.32
N TRP A 249 13.46 22.35 -6.67
CA TRP A 249 12.16 21.85 -6.21
C TRP A 249 11.86 20.44 -6.71
N LEU A 250 12.05 20.16 -8.00
CA LEU A 250 11.80 18.83 -8.56
C LEU A 250 12.72 17.75 -7.94
N ARG A 251 13.95 18.12 -7.57
CA ARG A 251 14.88 17.22 -6.85
C ARG A 251 14.41 16.99 -5.42
N ALA A 252 14.04 18.05 -4.70
CA ALA A 252 13.53 17.94 -3.34
C ALA A 252 12.24 17.11 -3.27
N LEU A 253 11.36 17.23 -4.27
CA LEU A 253 10.19 16.38 -4.46
C LEU A 253 10.56 14.90 -4.64
N SER A 254 11.62 14.62 -5.42
CA SER A 254 12.15 13.27 -5.62
C SER A 254 12.73 12.67 -4.34
N ASP A 255 13.45 13.47 -3.54
CA ASP A 255 14.02 13.04 -2.26
C ASP A 255 12.93 12.70 -1.24
N GLY A 256 11.78 13.40 -1.31
CA GLY A 256 10.56 13.06 -0.58
C GLY A 256 10.51 13.57 0.86
N TYR A 257 11.36 14.53 1.21
CA TYR A 257 11.43 15.12 2.56
C TYR A 257 10.83 16.52 2.65
N ILE A 258 10.43 17.15 1.55
CA ILE A 258 9.85 18.50 1.62
C ILE A 258 8.33 18.49 1.76
N THR A 259 7.82 19.56 2.37
CA THR A 259 6.40 19.90 2.31
C THR A 259 6.07 20.48 0.93
N PHE A 260 5.07 19.91 0.28
CA PHE A 260 4.57 20.36 -1.03
C PHE A 260 3.04 20.41 -1.12
N ASP A 261 2.34 19.94 -0.08
CA ASP A 261 0.89 19.85 0.00
C ASP A 261 0.48 20.12 1.46
N ALA A 262 -0.73 20.63 1.66
CA ALA A 262 -1.31 20.81 2.99
C ALA A 262 -1.47 19.47 3.72
N ASP A 263 -1.77 18.40 2.98
CA ASP A 263 -1.72 17.04 3.48
C ASP A 263 -0.27 16.53 3.50
N VAL A 264 0.36 16.65 4.67
CA VAL A 264 1.75 16.23 4.90
C VAL A 264 1.98 14.74 4.65
N THR A 265 0.93 13.91 4.60
CA THR A 265 1.09 12.47 4.35
C THR A 265 1.43 12.15 2.89
N ARG A 266 1.06 13.03 1.94
CA ARG A 266 1.23 12.80 0.50
C ARG A 266 2.69 12.65 0.11
N ARG A 267 3.00 11.68 -0.74
CA ARG A 267 4.34 11.39 -1.24
C ARG A 267 4.28 11.12 -2.73
N LEU A 268 5.16 11.76 -3.49
CA LEU A 268 5.28 11.51 -4.92
C LEU A 268 6.08 10.22 -5.18
N PRO A 269 5.78 9.49 -6.28
CA PRO A 269 6.56 8.31 -6.68
C PRO A 269 7.97 8.72 -7.09
N GLY A 270 8.99 7.99 -6.67
CA GLY A 270 10.39 8.33 -6.94
C GLY A 270 11.38 7.22 -6.58
N PRO A 271 12.68 7.47 -6.73
CA PRO A 271 13.30 8.75 -7.12
C PRO A 271 13.25 9.05 -8.62
N ILE A 272 13.47 10.31 -9.00
CA ILE A 272 13.74 10.75 -10.37
C ILE A 272 15.06 11.54 -10.46
N ILE A 273 15.69 11.50 -11.63
CA ILE A 273 16.88 12.28 -11.94
C ILE A 273 16.42 13.58 -12.60
N VAL A 274 16.96 14.71 -12.12
CA VAL A 274 16.72 16.04 -12.70
C VAL A 274 18.06 16.69 -13.01
N ARG A 275 18.40 16.96 -14.27
CA ARG A 275 19.66 17.62 -14.66
C ARG A 275 19.45 18.62 -15.77
N TYR A 276 20.33 19.63 -15.88
CA TYR A 276 20.31 20.52 -17.03
C TYR A 276 20.64 19.74 -18.31
N SER A 277 19.83 19.95 -19.34
CA SER A 277 19.96 19.28 -20.63
C SER A 277 20.84 20.08 -21.58
N ALA A 278 21.59 19.38 -22.43
CA ALA A 278 22.27 19.99 -23.56
C ALA A 278 21.30 20.26 -24.74
N MET A 279 20.12 19.63 -24.74
CA MET A 279 19.10 19.78 -25.77
C MET A 279 18.61 21.23 -25.86
N THR A 280 18.17 21.64 -27.05
CA THR A 280 17.60 22.98 -27.25
C THR A 280 16.23 23.06 -26.57
N PRO A 281 15.99 24.08 -25.71
CA PRO A 281 14.69 24.26 -25.06
C PRO A 281 13.57 24.49 -26.08
N VAL A 282 12.41 23.88 -25.83
CA VAL A 282 11.17 24.12 -26.59
C VAL A 282 10.46 25.32 -25.97
N LYS A 283 10.47 26.46 -26.68
CA LYS A 283 9.94 27.74 -26.18
C LYS A 283 8.42 27.86 -26.31
N SER A 284 7.81 27.11 -27.23
CA SER A 284 6.37 27.12 -27.47
C SER A 284 5.89 25.74 -27.89
N ALA A 285 4.73 25.35 -27.38
CA ALA A 285 4.02 24.14 -27.77
C ALA A 285 2.51 24.43 -27.89
N SER A 286 1.82 23.66 -28.72
CA SER A 286 0.36 23.71 -28.83
C SER A 286 -0.31 22.83 -27.77
N GLY A 287 -1.44 23.26 -27.22
CA GLY A 287 -2.22 22.49 -26.25
C GLY A 287 -2.65 23.33 -25.05
N GLU A 288 -3.25 22.69 -24.07
CA GLU A 288 -3.66 23.33 -22.82
C GLU A 288 -2.63 23.06 -21.73
N ALA A 289 -2.18 24.13 -21.06
CA ALA A 289 -1.21 24.02 -19.98
C ALA A 289 -1.79 23.32 -18.74
N VAL A 290 -3.11 23.39 -18.58
CA VAL A 290 -3.87 22.83 -17.47
C VAL A 290 -4.96 21.95 -18.04
N TRP A 291 -4.90 20.64 -17.73
CA TRP A 291 -5.98 19.73 -18.00
C TRP A 291 -7.08 19.91 -16.95
N THR A 292 -8.21 20.48 -17.36
CA THR A 292 -9.31 20.84 -16.43
C THR A 292 -9.96 19.64 -15.74
N ALA A 293 -9.83 18.44 -16.31
CA ALA A 293 -10.28 17.19 -15.69
C ALA A 293 -9.18 16.46 -14.91
N LYS A 294 -8.05 17.13 -14.63
CA LYS A 294 -6.96 16.53 -13.85
C LYS A 294 -7.40 16.29 -12.40
N PRO A 295 -7.19 15.08 -11.85
CA PRO A 295 -7.64 14.77 -10.51
C PRO A 295 -6.73 15.40 -9.46
N TYR A 296 -5.42 15.51 -9.70
CA TYR A 296 -4.50 16.07 -8.72
C TYR A 296 -3.22 16.63 -9.34
N ALA A 297 -2.78 17.77 -8.82
CA ALA A 297 -1.40 18.22 -8.77
C ALA A 297 -1.28 19.25 -7.63
N PRO A 298 -0.10 19.45 -7.01
CA PRO A 298 0.10 20.50 -6.03
C PRO A 298 -0.35 21.87 -6.57
N GLY A 299 -1.16 22.58 -5.79
CA GLY A 299 -1.69 23.91 -6.16
C GLY A 299 -2.70 23.92 -7.31
N LEU A 300 -3.17 22.76 -7.78
CA LEU A 300 -4.14 22.68 -8.88
C LEU A 300 -5.48 23.32 -8.51
N ILE A 301 -5.87 24.32 -9.29
CA ILE A 301 -7.21 24.93 -9.24
C ILE A 301 -7.78 24.88 -10.65
N THR A 302 -8.93 24.23 -10.81
CA THR A 302 -9.60 24.07 -12.11
C THR A 302 -11.04 24.55 -12.03
N ALA A 303 -11.53 25.17 -13.10
CA ALA A 303 -12.94 25.50 -13.22
C ALA A 303 -13.79 24.22 -13.34
N PRO A 304 -15.03 24.21 -12.80
CA PRO A 304 -15.98 23.12 -13.01
C PRO A 304 -16.17 22.77 -14.48
N GLN A 305 -16.33 21.48 -14.76
CA GLN A 305 -16.64 20.96 -16.10
C GLN A 305 -17.95 20.16 -16.04
N THR A 306 -18.35 19.59 -17.18
CA THR A 306 -19.50 18.69 -17.26
C THR A 306 -19.34 17.53 -16.28
N VAL A 307 -20.30 17.42 -15.37
CA VAL A 307 -20.38 16.35 -14.36
C VAL A 307 -20.51 15.00 -15.07
N LEU A 308 -19.68 14.03 -14.67
CA LEU A 308 -19.85 12.65 -15.10
C LEU A 308 -20.90 11.96 -14.20
N PRO A 309 -21.66 11.00 -14.73
CA PRO A 309 -22.65 10.26 -13.94
C PRO A 309 -22.00 9.38 -12.88
N GLU A 310 -22.70 9.11 -11.78
CA GLU A 310 -22.29 8.07 -10.84
C GLU A 310 -22.27 6.69 -11.52
N PHE A 311 -21.32 5.84 -11.17
CA PHE A 311 -21.34 4.46 -11.63
C PHE A 311 -22.48 3.72 -10.94
N THR A 312 -23.35 3.10 -11.75
CA THR A 312 -24.44 2.27 -11.27
C THR A 312 -24.32 0.90 -11.92
N TRP A 313 -24.34 -0.14 -11.09
CA TRP A 313 -24.36 -1.52 -11.55
C TRP A 313 -25.71 -2.13 -11.25
N LYS A 314 -26.35 -2.66 -12.28
CA LYS A 314 -27.58 -3.43 -12.14
C LYS A 314 -27.28 -4.85 -12.57
N GLU A 315 -27.43 -5.79 -11.64
CA GLU A 315 -27.23 -7.19 -11.94
C GLU A 315 -28.18 -7.62 -13.08
N PRO A 316 -27.68 -8.25 -14.14
CA PRO A 316 -28.56 -8.71 -15.20
C PRO A 316 -29.54 -9.75 -14.64
N ALA A 317 -30.82 -9.62 -14.99
CA ALA A 317 -31.82 -10.62 -14.64
C ALA A 317 -31.63 -11.89 -15.48
N ASP A 318 -31.91 -13.06 -14.90
CA ASP A 318 -31.97 -14.35 -15.60
C ASP A 318 -30.67 -14.80 -16.30
N VAL A 319 -29.50 -14.50 -15.72
CA VAL A 319 -28.22 -15.00 -16.23
C VAL A 319 -28.14 -16.53 -16.05
N PRO A 320 -27.91 -17.31 -17.12
CA PRO A 320 -27.71 -18.75 -17.00
C PRO A 320 -26.53 -19.06 -16.08
N ILE A 321 -26.68 -20.06 -15.21
CA ILE A 321 -25.60 -20.51 -14.33
C ILE A 321 -24.41 -20.96 -15.19
N LYS A 322 -23.27 -20.31 -14.98
CA LYS A 322 -21.99 -20.56 -15.66
C LYS A 322 -21.35 -21.86 -15.14
N LYS A 323 -20.50 -22.50 -15.93
CA LYS A 323 -19.78 -23.74 -15.57
C LYS A 323 -18.29 -23.60 -15.81
N THR A 324 -17.48 -24.09 -14.88
CA THR A 324 -16.03 -24.21 -15.05
C THR A 324 -15.69 -25.39 -15.97
N ALA A 325 -14.48 -25.39 -16.54
CA ALA A 325 -13.98 -26.54 -17.31
C ALA A 325 -13.90 -27.83 -16.46
N LEU A 326 -13.80 -27.69 -15.14
CA LEU A 326 -13.75 -28.80 -14.20
C LEU A 326 -15.15 -29.30 -13.76
N ASN A 327 -16.25 -28.65 -14.17
CA ASN A 327 -17.60 -28.97 -13.67
C ASN A 327 -17.99 -30.45 -13.85
N GLU A 328 -17.73 -31.04 -15.02
CA GLU A 328 -18.00 -32.46 -15.26
C GLU A 328 -17.12 -33.37 -14.40
N THR A 329 -15.85 -33.00 -14.21
CA THR A 329 -14.91 -33.72 -13.35
C THR A 329 -15.41 -33.74 -11.91
N HIS A 330 -15.89 -32.60 -11.39
CA HIS A 330 -16.45 -32.51 -10.05
C HIS A 330 -17.64 -33.45 -9.84
N ARG A 331 -18.55 -33.50 -10.83
CA ARG A 331 -19.70 -34.40 -10.80
C ARG A 331 -19.29 -35.88 -10.84
N LYS A 332 -18.30 -36.23 -11.67
CA LYS A 332 -17.74 -37.60 -11.73
C LYS A 332 -17.07 -38.00 -10.40
N MET A 333 -16.51 -37.03 -9.68
CA MET A 333 -15.94 -37.23 -8.34
C MET A 333 -16.99 -37.29 -7.22
N GLY A 334 -18.29 -37.17 -7.55
CA GLY A 334 -19.38 -37.22 -6.57
C GLY A 334 -19.58 -35.92 -5.78
N ALA A 335 -19.06 -34.79 -6.27
CA ALA A 335 -19.23 -33.51 -5.60
C ALA A 335 -20.70 -33.11 -5.49
N LYS A 336 -21.08 -32.55 -4.34
CA LYS A 336 -22.34 -31.83 -4.22
C LYS A 336 -22.18 -30.46 -4.87
N MET A 337 -22.99 -30.18 -5.88
CA MET A 337 -22.92 -28.93 -6.64
C MET A 337 -24.00 -27.94 -6.17
N VAL A 338 -23.67 -26.65 -6.13
CA VAL A 338 -24.60 -25.57 -5.75
C VAL A 338 -24.39 -24.34 -6.64
N PRO A 339 -25.43 -23.52 -6.87
CA PRO A 339 -25.24 -22.19 -7.43
C PRO A 339 -24.49 -21.31 -6.43
N PHE A 340 -23.37 -20.73 -6.87
CA PHE A 340 -22.57 -19.80 -6.08
C PHE A 340 -21.99 -18.72 -7.00
N ALA A 341 -22.26 -17.45 -6.70
CA ALA A 341 -21.80 -16.29 -7.48
C ALA A 341 -22.08 -16.40 -9.01
N GLY A 342 -23.22 -17.00 -9.39
CA GLY A 342 -23.58 -17.22 -10.80
C GLY A 342 -22.94 -18.46 -11.45
N TRP A 343 -22.20 -19.28 -10.70
CA TRP A 343 -21.54 -20.50 -11.18
C TRP A 343 -22.06 -21.77 -10.50
N ASP A 344 -22.03 -22.89 -11.21
CA ASP A 344 -22.33 -24.22 -10.68
C ASP A 344 -21.07 -24.87 -10.09
N MET A 345 -20.92 -24.78 -8.77
CA MET A 345 -19.65 -25.04 -8.06
C MET A 345 -19.77 -26.16 -7.02
N PRO A 346 -18.68 -26.92 -6.76
CA PRO A 346 -18.66 -27.96 -5.73
C PRO A 346 -18.65 -27.35 -4.33
N VAL A 347 -19.67 -27.63 -3.51
CA VAL A 347 -19.70 -27.22 -2.10
C VAL A 347 -18.87 -28.15 -1.21
N TRP A 348 -18.86 -29.44 -1.51
CA TRP A 348 -18.00 -30.47 -0.90
C TRP A 348 -18.00 -31.75 -1.75
N TYR A 349 -17.01 -32.62 -1.51
CA TYR A 349 -16.84 -33.94 -2.11
C TYR A 349 -17.05 -35.05 -1.08
N SER A 350 -16.35 -34.97 0.06
CA SER A 350 -16.43 -35.97 1.13
C SER A 350 -17.05 -35.40 2.41
N GLY A 351 -16.89 -34.10 2.64
CA GLY A 351 -17.51 -33.37 3.73
C GLY A 351 -16.64 -32.20 4.19
N VAL A 352 -17.29 -31.12 4.63
CA VAL A 352 -16.61 -29.86 4.99
C VAL A 352 -15.49 -30.05 6.01
N ILE A 353 -15.74 -30.79 7.10
CA ILE A 353 -14.75 -31.06 8.15
C ILE A 353 -13.56 -31.84 7.62
N GLU A 354 -13.83 -32.89 6.83
CA GLU A 354 -12.79 -33.78 6.35
C GLU A 354 -11.86 -33.07 5.36
N GLU A 355 -12.43 -32.25 4.47
CA GLU A 355 -11.71 -31.40 3.52
C GLU A 355 -10.92 -30.28 4.22
N HIS A 356 -11.51 -29.66 5.25
CA HIS A 356 -10.85 -28.67 6.11
C HIS A 356 -9.62 -29.27 6.79
N LEU A 357 -9.77 -30.43 7.43
CA LEU A 357 -8.67 -31.13 8.10
C LEU A 357 -7.62 -31.61 7.11
N ALA A 358 -8.01 -32.12 5.95
CA ALA A 358 -7.06 -32.50 4.89
C ALA A 358 -6.21 -31.30 4.44
N THR A 359 -6.80 -30.11 4.31
CA THR A 359 -6.06 -28.89 3.96
C THR A 359 -5.07 -28.49 5.05
N ARG A 360 -5.48 -28.59 6.33
CA ARG A 360 -4.64 -28.23 7.49
C ARG A 360 -3.49 -29.22 7.74
N GLN A 361 -3.74 -30.52 7.50
CA GLN A 361 -2.80 -31.60 7.83
C GLN A 361 -1.92 -32.00 6.64
N ALA A 362 -2.42 -31.84 5.41
CA ALA A 362 -1.78 -32.28 4.19
C ALA A 362 -1.89 -31.22 3.09
N ALA A 363 -2.88 -31.35 2.20
CA ALA A 363 -3.18 -30.37 1.17
C ALA A 363 -4.65 -30.45 0.71
N GLY A 364 -5.24 -29.31 0.41
CA GLY A 364 -6.53 -29.17 -0.27
C GLY A 364 -6.36 -28.55 -1.65
N LEU A 365 -7.03 -29.12 -2.64
CA LEU A 365 -7.09 -28.61 -4.01
C LEU A 365 -8.48 -28.03 -4.28
N PHE A 366 -8.55 -26.75 -4.64
CA PHE A 366 -9.80 -26.00 -4.79
C PHE A 366 -9.94 -25.49 -6.22
N ASP A 367 -11.12 -25.70 -6.81
CA ASP A 367 -11.47 -25.05 -8.07
C ASP A 367 -11.89 -23.61 -7.80
N VAL A 368 -11.02 -22.68 -8.19
CA VAL A 368 -11.25 -21.24 -8.11
C VAL A 368 -11.28 -20.60 -9.49
N SER A 369 -11.48 -21.39 -10.54
CA SER A 369 -11.50 -20.92 -11.93
C SER A 369 -12.68 -20.02 -12.27
N HIS A 370 -13.67 -19.94 -11.37
CA HIS A 370 -14.81 -19.02 -11.41
C HIS A 370 -14.46 -17.58 -11.02
N MET A 371 -13.31 -17.33 -10.39
CA MET A 371 -12.83 -15.97 -10.08
C MET A 371 -12.60 -15.18 -11.37
N GLY A 372 -12.70 -13.85 -11.31
CA GLY A 372 -12.35 -13.00 -12.45
C GLY A 372 -10.84 -12.90 -12.59
N VAL A 373 -10.32 -12.99 -13.83
CA VAL A 373 -8.88 -12.94 -14.11
C VAL A 373 -8.64 -11.96 -15.25
N TYR A 374 -8.11 -10.78 -14.92
CA TYR A 374 -7.82 -9.72 -15.88
C TYR A 374 -6.32 -9.48 -16.00
N GLN A 375 -5.93 -8.80 -17.07
CA GLN A 375 -4.58 -8.29 -17.24
C GLN A 375 -4.61 -6.81 -17.60
N ALA A 376 -3.86 -6.01 -16.86
CA ALA A 376 -3.52 -4.64 -17.22
C ALA A 376 -2.13 -4.63 -17.84
N GLU A 377 -2.01 -4.11 -19.06
CA GLU A 377 -0.77 -4.08 -19.83
C GLU A 377 -0.36 -2.66 -20.27
N GLY A 378 0.94 -2.48 -20.42
CA GLY A 378 1.56 -1.26 -20.94
C GLY A 378 2.17 -0.37 -19.86
N PRO A 379 2.93 0.67 -20.25
CA PRO A 379 3.65 1.54 -19.32
C PRO A 379 2.72 2.34 -18.38
N ASP A 380 1.46 2.52 -18.77
CA ASP A 380 0.45 3.23 -17.99
C ASP A 380 -0.29 2.32 -16.99
N ALA A 381 -0.10 0.99 -17.07
CA ALA A 381 -0.75 0.01 -16.18
C ALA A 381 -0.52 0.28 -14.68
N PRO A 382 0.71 0.50 -14.16
CA PRO A 382 0.89 0.76 -12.74
C PRO A 382 0.20 2.05 -12.28
N LEU A 383 0.21 3.09 -13.13
CA LEU A 383 -0.40 4.37 -12.80
C LEU A 383 -1.93 4.30 -12.79
N PHE A 384 -2.53 3.62 -13.76
CA PHE A 384 -3.97 3.38 -13.77
C PHE A 384 -4.39 2.53 -12.58
N LEU A 385 -3.68 1.44 -12.29
CA LEU A 385 -3.96 0.59 -11.13
C LEU A 385 -3.81 1.36 -9.82
N ASP A 386 -2.82 2.24 -9.69
CA ASP A 386 -2.71 3.14 -8.54
C ASP A 386 -3.90 4.12 -8.43
N CYS A 387 -4.56 4.47 -9.53
CA CYS A 387 -5.76 5.31 -9.45
C CYS A 387 -6.96 4.54 -8.88
N VAL A 388 -7.16 3.29 -9.29
CA VAL A 388 -8.36 2.51 -8.93
C VAL A 388 -8.20 1.67 -7.65
N CYS A 389 -6.96 1.38 -7.25
CA CYS A 389 -6.65 0.57 -6.07
C CYS A 389 -6.34 1.44 -4.85
N GLY A 390 -6.82 1.04 -3.66
CA GLY A 390 -6.47 1.71 -2.41
C GLY A 390 -5.01 1.53 -1.97
N ASN A 391 -4.32 0.49 -2.44
CA ASN A 391 -2.94 0.17 -2.05
C ASN A 391 -1.91 0.71 -3.08
N ASP A 392 -0.62 0.59 -2.79
CA ASP A 392 0.48 0.98 -3.68
C ASP A 392 0.83 -0.19 -4.62
N ILE A 393 0.49 -0.01 -5.91
CA ILE A 393 0.71 -0.99 -6.98
C ILE A 393 2.00 -0.67 -7.73
N SER A 394 2.33 0.63 -7.90
CA SER A 394 3.59 1.03 -8.55
C SER A 394 4.83 0.66 -7.73
N GLY A 395 4.68 0.46 -6.43
CA GLY A 395 5.72 -0.06 -5.53
C GLY A 395 6.00 -1.57 -5.63
N LEU A 396 5.22 -2.35 -6.38
CA LEU A 396 5.47 -3.79 -6.56
C LEU A 396 6.70 -4.06 -7.42
N GLU A 397 7.59 -4.94 -6.96
CA GLU A 397 8.64 -5.48 -7.83
C GLU A 397 8.12 -6.61 -8.72
N ILE A 398 8.84 -6.93 -9.81
CA ILE A 398 8.48 -8.06 -10.67
C ILE A 398 8.55 -9.35 -9.84
N GLY A 399 7.49 -10.16 -9.91
CA GLY A 399 7.35 -11.36 -9.10
C GLY A 399 6.75 -11.10 -7.72
N GLU A 400 6.20 -9.92 -7.44
CA GLU A 400 5.45 -9.62 -6.22
C GLU A 400 3.94 -9.43 -6.47
N SER A 401 3.15 -9.65 -5.42
CA SER A 401 1.72 -9.40 -5.42
C SER A 401 1.25 -8.56 -4.23
N CYS A 402 0.11 -7.90 -4.40
CA CYS A 402 -0.46 -6.95 -3.45
C CYS A 402 -1.96 -7.18 -3.30
N TYR A 403 -2.40 -7.38 -2.06
CA TYR A 403 -3.82 -7.31 -1.71
C TYR A 403 -4.28 -5.85 -1.64
N THR A 404 -5.40 -5.54 -2.27
CA THR A 404 -5.95 -4.20 -2.39
C THR A 404 -7.47 -4.22 -2.61
N HIS A 405 -8.05 -3.06 -2.84
CA HIS A 405 -9.49 -2.87 -2.99
C HIS A 405 -9.77 -1.91 -4.13
N PHE A 406 -10.84 -2.15 -4.87
CA PHE A 406 -11.48 -1.14 -5.68
C PHE A 406 -12.46 -0.35 -4.81
N LEU A 407 -12.30 0.96 -4.79
CA LEU A 407 -13.16 1.87 -4.05
C LEU A 407 -13.95 2.74 -5.03
N ASP A 408 -15.19 3.05 -4.68
CA ASP A 408 -15.95 4.11 -5.34
C ASP A 408 -15.51 5.50 -4.81
N PRO A 409 -15.99 6.61 -5.40
CA PRO A 409 -15.64 7.95 -4.95
C PRO A 409 -16.03 8.24 -3.49
N LYS A 410 -17.02 7.52 -2.97
CA LYS A 410 -17.51 7.61 -1.60
C LYS A 410 -16.77 6.64 -0.66
N SER A 411 -15.65 6.04 -1.10
CA SER A 411 -14.87 5.04 -0.37
C SER A 411 -15.66 3.76 -0.01
N ASN A 412 -16.75 3.47 -0.71
CA ASN A 412 -17.44 2.19 -0.58
C ASN A 412 -16.62 1.12 -1.31
N VAL A 413 -16.55 -0.09 -0.75
CA VAL A 413 -15.79 -1.17 -1.36
C VAL A 413 -16.58 -1.77 -2.51
N ILE A 414 -16.06 -1.64 -3.72
CA ILE A 414 -16.59 -2.29 -4.92
C ILE A 414 -16.18 -3.76 -4.92
N ASP A 415 -14.90 -4.03 -4.67
CA ASP A 415 -14.34 -5.37 -4.49
C ASP A 415 -13.03 -5.34 -3.69
N ASP A 416 -12.65 -6.48 -3.11
CA ASP A 416 -11.29 -6.77 -2.68
C ASP A 416 -10.57 -7.69 -3.69
N THR A 417 -9.29 -7.42 -3.96
CA THR A 417 -8.57 -8.01 -5.10
C THR A 417 -7.11 -8.27 -4.79
N LEU A 418 -6.49 -9.19 -5.54
CA LEU A 418 -5.04 -9.36 -5.58
C LEU A 418 -4.48 -8.93 -6.94
N ILE A 419 -3.46 -8.08 -6.89
CA ILE A 419 -2.71 -7.61 -8.06
C ILE A 419 -1.34 -8.30 -8.08
N TYR A 420 -0.91 -8.84 -9.22
CA TYR A 420 0.37 -9.55 -9.35
C TYR A 420 1.21 -8.91 -10.46
N ARG A 421 2.42 -8.44 -10.17
CA ARG A 421 3.33 -7.90 -11.19
C ARG A 421 4.11 -9.04 -11.85
N ARG A 422 3.63 -9.50 -13.01
CA ARG A 422 4.21 -10.65 -13.74
C ARG A 422 5.48 -10.28 -14.50
N SER A 423 5.52 -9.07 -15.06
CA SER A 423 6.67 -8.52 -15.78
C SER A 423 6.66 -6.98 -15.69
N ALA A 424 7.57 -6.30 -16.39
CA ALA A 424 7.71 -4.84 -16.31
C ALA A 424 6.36 -4.10 -16.47
N ASP A 425 5.60 -4.49 -17.50
CA ASP A 425 4.37 -3.82 -17.93
C ASP A 425 3.15 -4.78 -17.96
N LYS A 426 3.16 -5.87 -17.18
CA LYS A 426 2.02 -6.80 -17.11
C LYS A 426 1.63 -7.09 -15.68
N TYR A 427 0.39 -6.76 -15.36
CA TYR A 427 -0.21 -6.95 -14.05
C TYR A 427 -1.42 -7.86 -14.18
N LEU A 428 -1.40 -8.97 -13.47
CA LEU A 428 -2.58 -9.83 -13.31
C LEU A 428 -3.46 -9.23 -12.21
N VAL A 429 -4.77 -9.20 -12.43
CA VAL A 429 -5.77 -8.69 -11.49
C VAL A 429 -6.79 -9.79 -11.25
N VAL A 430 -6.88 -10.28 -10.02
CA VAL A 430 -7.83 -11.34 -9.64
C VAL A 430 -8.92 -10.75 -8.77
N VAL A 431 -10.17 -10.85 -9.21
CA VAL A 431 -11.35 -10.27 -8.56
C VAL A 431 -12.32 -11.37 -8.11
N ASN A 432 -13.16 -11.06 -7.13
CA ASN A 432 -14.15 -12.01 -6.63
C ASN A 432 -15.15 -12.39 -7.73
N ALA A 433 -15.52 -13.67 -7.77
CA ALA A 433 -16.44 -14.20 -8.78
C ALA A 433 -17.80 -13.47 -8.80
N SER A 434 -18.30 -13.02 -7.65
CA SER A 434 -19.56 -12.28 -7.54
C SER A 434 -19.48 -10.86 -8.09
N ASN A 435 -18.28 -10.31 -8.27
CA ASN A 435 -18.04 -8.94 -8.70
C ASN A 435 -17.40 -8.85 -10.09
N ASP A 436 -17.00 -9.98 -10.70
CA ASP A 436 -16.37 -10.09 -12.02
C ASP A 436 -16.98 -9.12 -13.05
N ASP A 437 -18.25 -9.32 -13.43
CA ASP A 437 -18.91 -8.51 -14.47
C ASP A 437 -18.99 -7.01 -14.07
N LYS A 438 -19.22 -6.71 -12.79
CA LYS A 438 -19.27 -5.34 -12.22
C LYS A 438 -17.91 -4.66 -12.28
N ASP A 439 -16.85 -5.35 -11.92
CA ASP A 439 -15.49 -4.83 -11.86
C ASP A 439 -14.93 -4.59 -13.26
N TRP A 440 -15.24 -5.48 -14.20
CA TRP A 440 -14.89 -5.28 -15.61
C TRP A 440 -15.56 -4.02 -16.16
N ALA A 441 -16.85 -3.82 -15.86
CA ALA A 441 -17.58 -2.62 -16.27
C ALA A 441 -17.04 -1.35 -15.60
N TRP A 442 -16.75 -1.41 -14.29
CA TRP A 442 -16.15 -0.30 -13.53
C TRP A 442 -14.81 0.13 -14.10
N LEU A 443 -13.86 -0.80 -14.27
CA LEU A 443 -12.51 -0.50 -14.76
C LEU A 443 -12.55 0.12 -16.16
N ASN A 444 -13.39 -0.39 -17.06
CA ASN A 444 -13.53 0.18 -18.41
C ASN A 444 -14.20 1.55 -18.38
N ALA A 445 -15.27 1.74 -17.60
CA ALA A 445 -15.95 3.03 -17.48
C ALA A 445 -15.03 4.12 -16.90
N VAL A 446 -14.21 3.78 -15.90
CA VAL A 446 -13.20 4.66 -15.31
C VAL A 446 -12.11 5.00 -16.31
N ARG A 447 -11.53 4.00 -16.99
CA ARG A 447 -10.51 4.17 -18.03
C ARG A 447 -10.98 5.08 -19.16
N GLU A 448 -12.23 4.91 -19.60
CA GLU A 448 -12.84 5.69 -20.67
C GLU A 448 -13.32 7.08 -20.20
N GLY A 449 -13.29 7.36 -18.89
CA GLY A 449 -13.74 8.62 -18.31
C GLY A 449 -15.24 8.86 -18.46
N LYS A 450 -16.05 7.80 -18.31
CA LYS A 450 -17.51 7.81 -18.45
C LYS A 450 -18.26 7.98 -17.13
N VAL A 451 -17.59 7.83 -15.99
CA VAL A 451 -18.20 7.88 -14.66
C VAL A 451 -17.42 8.79 -13.72
N ALA A 452 -18.10 9.36 -12.74
CA ALA A 452 -17.50 10.19 -11.71
C ALA A 452 -16.56 9.35 -10.83
N VAL A 453 -15.36 9.90 -10.58
CA VAL A 453 -14.29 9.27 -9.79
C VAL A 453 -13.87 10.10 -8.57
N ASP A 454 -14.53 11.24 -8.33
CA ASP A 454 -14.29 12.18 -7.24
C ASP A 454 -15.63 12.82 -6.84
N VAL A 455 -15.91 12.90 -5.54
CA VAL A 455 -17.19 13.46 -5.03
C VAL A 455 -17.22 14.99 -5.14
N ALA A 456 -16.11 15.65 -4.85
CA ALA A 456 -16.03 17.12 -4.84
C ALA A 456 -15.91 17.68 -6.27
N ARG A 457 -15.27 16.94 -7.17
CA ARG A 457 -15.05 17.33 -8.57
C ARG A 457 -15.45 16.18 -9.51
N PRO A 458 -16.75 15.93 -9.71
CA PRO A 458 -17.25 14.74 -10.43
C PRO A 458 -16.98 14.74 -11.95
N TRP A 459 -16.23 15.72 -12.46
CA TRP A 459 -15.81 15.79 -13.86
C TRP A 459 -14.35 15.35 -14.08
N VAL A 460 -13.58 15.10 -13.01
CA VAL A 460 -12.18 14.67 -13.15
C VAL A 460 -12.09 13.25 -13.71
N LYS A 461 -10.95 12.93 -14.31
CA LYS A 461 -10.66 11.60 -14.89
C LYS A 461 -9.37 11.05 -14.30
N VAL A 462 -9.25 9.72 -14.24
CA VAL A 462 -8.03 9.06 -13.76
C VAL A 462 -6.83 9.30 -14.68
N PHE A 463 -5.63 9.01 -14.17
CA PHE A 463 -4.41 8.93 -14.97
C PHE A 463 -4.24 7.55 -15.63
N GLY A 464 -3.32 7.43 -16.59
CA GLY A 464 -2.91 6.15 -17.16
C GLY A 464 -3.97 5.55 -18.10
N ARG A 465 -4.76 6.38 -18.76
CA ARG A 465 -5.93 5.93 -19.55
C ARG A 465 -5.57 5.10 -20.78
N ASN A 466 -4.30 5.10 -21.22
CA ASN A 466 -3.85 4.25 -22.33
C ASN A 466 -3.53 2.81 -21.91
N VAL A 467 -3.72 2.44 -20.64
CA VAL A 467 -3.63 1.04 -20.20
C VAL A 467 -4.45 0.12 -21.11
N PHE A 468 -3.91 -1.05 -21.44
CA PHE A 468 -4.64 -2.08 -22.14
C PHE A 468 -5.19 -3.10 -21.15
N LEU A 469 -6.52 -3.21 -21.07
CA LEU A 469 -7.20 -4.17 -20.21
C LEU A 469 -7.66 -5.37 -21.02
N ARG A 470 -7.33 -6.58 -20.55
CA ARG A 470 -7.74 -7.86 -21.14
C ARG A 470 -8.45 -8.71 -20.11
N ASN A 471 -9.48 -9.44 -20.52
CA ASN A 471 -10.11 -10.45 -19.69
C ASN A 471 -9.53 -11.82 -20.08
N LEU A 472 -8.63 -12.36 -19.25
CA LEU A 472 -7.91 -13.60 -19.58
C LEU A 472 -8.78 -14.86 -19.53
N ARG A 473 -10.06 -14.77 -19.14
CA ARG A 473 -10.99 -15.89 -19.31
C ARG A 473 -11.71 -15.89 -20.66
N ASP A 474 -11.63 -14.80 -21.42
CA ASP A 474 -12.30 -14.67 -22.71
C ASP A 474 -11.59 -15.54 -23.77
N PRO A 475 -12.31 -16.43 -24.49
CA PRO A 475 -11.74 -17.25 -25.55
C PRO A 475 -10.94 -16.47 -26.61
N LYS A 476 -11.22 -15.19 -26.82
CA LYS A 476 -10.47 -14.35 -27.76
C LYS A 476 -8.99 -14.19 -27.39
N GLU A 477 -8.62 -14.41 -26.12
CA GLU A 477 -7.24 -14.27 -25.66
C GLU A 477 -6.36 -15.48 -26.05
N GLY A 478 -6.97 -16.55 -26.57
CA GLY A 478 -6.26 -17.73 -27.10
C GLY A 478 -5.27 -18.30 -26.09
N LYS A 479 -4.01 -18.48 -26.50
CA LYS A 479 -2.95 -19.07 -25.66
C LYS A 479 -2.68 -18.34 -24.33
N ASP A 480 -3.06 -17.06 -24.25
CA ASP A 480 -2.83 -16.24 -23.06
C ASP A 480 -3.94 -16.42 -22.02
N MET A 481 -5.01 -17.16 -22.35
CA MET A 481 -6.10 -17.40 -21.40
C MET A 481 -5.57 -17.97 -20.09
N ARG A 482 -6.16 -17.55 -18.97
CA ARG A 482 -5.80 -17.99 -17.62
C ARG A 482 -7.05 -18.15 -16.76
N VAL A 483 -7.09 -19.26 -16.04
CA VAL A 483 -8.00 -19.54 -14.92
C VAL A 483 -7.18 -20.01 -13.73
N ASP A 484 -7.73 -19.91 -12.52
CA ASP A 484 -7.01 -20.22 -11.29
C ASP A 484 -7.42 -21.56 -10.66
N ILE A 485 -6.44 -22.25 -10.08
CA ILE A 485 -6.60 -23.43 -9.23
C ILE A 485 -5.75 -23.22 -7.97
N ALA A 486 -6.35 -23.39 -6.80
CA ALA A 486 -5.66 -23.17 -5.53
C ALA A 486 -5.25 -24.50 -4.89
N LEU A 487 -3.95 -24.65 -4.63
CA LEU A 487 -3.35 -25.77 -3.90
C LEU A 487 -2.83 -25.29 -2.55
N GLN A 488 -3.51 -25.66 -1.47
CA GLN A 488 -3.33 -25.07 -0.14
C GLN A 488 -2.91 -26.15 0.86
N GLY A 489 -2.06 -25.84 1.84
CA GLY A 489 -1.69 -26.77 2.91
C GLY A 489 -0.20 -27.06 3.00
N PRO A 490 0.28 -27.63 4.12
CA PRO A 490 1.70 -27.82 4.39
C PRO A 490 2.45 -28.67 3.35
N LYS A 491 1.76 -29.58 2.65
CA LYS A 491 2.33 -30.45 1.60
C LYS A 491 2.20 -29.88 0.19
N SER A 492 1.53 -28.74 0.00
CA SER A 492 1.27 -28.13 -1.31
C SER A 492 2.53 -27.96 -2.17
N ARG A 493 3.63 -27.48 -1.60
CA ARG A 493 4.90 -27.29 -2.34
C ARG A 493 5.49 -28.61 -2.83
N ASP A 494 5.50 -29.62 -1.97
CA ASP A 494 6.11 -30.91 -2.29
C ASP A 494 5.31 -31.61 -3.40
N ILE A 495 3.97 -31.55 -3.31
CA ILE A 495 3.05 -32.06 -4.34
C ILE A 495 3.25 -31.32 -5.67
N LEU A 496 3.32 -29.99 -5.65
CA LEU A 496 3.52 -29.20 -6.86
C LEU A 496 4.82 -29.57 -7.58
N LEU A 497 5.91 -29.75 -6.82
CA LEU A 497 7.21 -30.12 -7.39
C LEU A 497 7.28 -31.58 -7.89
N MET A 498 6.41 -32.47 -7.39
CA MET A 498 6.31 -33.84 -7.91
C MET A 498 5.83 -33.92 -9.36
N LEU A 499 5.18 -32.87 -9.88
CA LEU A 499 4.83 -32.80 -11.31
C LEU A 499 6.07 -32.80 -12.23
N GLY A 500 7.24 -32.43 -11.69
CA GLY A 500 8.50 -32.38 -12.42
C GLY A 500 8.71 -31.06 -13.16
N THR A 501 9.92 -30.52 -13.12
CA THR A 501 10.33 -29.31 -13.82
C THR A 501 11.86 -29.27 -13.93
N ASP A 502 12.42 -28.27 -14.61
CA ASP A 502 13.86 -28.07 -14.64
C ASP A 502 14.39 -27.54 -13.29
N LYS A 503 15.69 -27.77 -13.01
CA LYS A 503 16.30 -27.39 -11.72
C LYS A 503 16.24 -25.89 -11.42
N ALA A 504 16.22 -25.02 -12.44
CA ALA A 504 16.18 -23.58 -12.22
C ALA A 504 14.77 -23.14 -11.79
N THR A 505 13.73 -23.66 -12.43
CA THR A 505 12.34 -23.43 -12.05
C THR A 505 12.03 -24.00 -10.67
N GLU A 506 12.51 -25.21 -10.35
CA GLU A 506 12.37 -25.79 -9.02
C GLU A 506 12.97 -24.88 -7.92
N LYS A 507 14.18 -24.34 -8.17
CA LYS A 507 14.84 -23.41 -7.24
C LYS A 507 14.02 -22.13 -7.05
N LYS A 508 13.44 -21.57 -8.12
CA LYS A 508 12.57 -20.38 -8.04
C LYS A 508 11.37 -20.65 -7.14
N ILE A 509 10.61 -21.72 -7.39
CA ILE A 509 9.42 -22.08 -6.62
C ILE A 509 9.75 -22.31 -5.15
N LYS A 510 10.86 -23.02 -4.86
CA LYS A 510 11.33 -23.24 -3.48
C LYS A 510 11.66 -21.94 -2.74
N SER A 511 12.10 -20.92 -3.46
CA SER A 511 12.52 -19.63 -2.91
C SER A 511 11.40 -18.59 -2.76
N LEU A 512 10.21 -18.85 -3.33
CA LEU A 512 9.08 -17.91 -3.28
C LEU A 512 8.71 -17.58 -1.83
N LYS A 513 8.76 -16.29 -1.49
CA LYS A 513 8.18 -15.76 -0.25
C LYS A 513 6.67 -15.63 -0.42
N ARG A 514 5.94 -15.50 0.70
CA ARG A 514 4.50 -15.23 0.66
C ARG A 514 4.27 -13.96 -0.17
N THR A 515 3.21 -13.93 -0.97
CA THR A 515 2.90 -12.84 -1.93
C THR A 515 3.98 -12.60 -2.99
N GLN A 516 4.67 -13.67 -3.40
CA GLN A 516 5.53 -13.66 -4.59
C GLN A 516 5.05 -14.70 -5.61
N LEU A 517 5.39 -14.49 -6.87
CA LEU A 517 5.03 -15.33 -7.99
C LEU A 517 6.18 -15.52 -8.97
N CYS A 518 6.08 -16.56 -9.80
CA CYS A 518 6.95 -16.73 -10.96
C CYS A 518 6.21 -17.43 -12.11
N GLU A 519 6.65 -17.16 -13.33
CA GLU A 519 6.32 -17.98 -14.50
C GLU A 519 7.08 -19.32 -14.42
N ALA A 520 6.41 -20.44 -14.67
CA ALA A 520 6.97 -21.77 -14.54
C ALA A 520 6.31 -22.78 -15.48
N VAL A 521 7.10 -23.74 -15.99
CA VAL A 521 6.58 -24.94 -16.66
C VAL A 521 6.74 -26.14 -15.73
N LEU A 522 5.64 -26.71 -15.25
CA LEU A 522 5.65 -27.89 -14.37
C LEU A 522 4.83 -29.01 -14.99
N GLY A 523 5.38 -30.22 -15.08
CA GLY A 523 4.70 -31.37 -15.69
C GLY A 523 4.26 -31.14 -17.14
N GLY A 524 4.91 -30.20 -17.85
CA GLY A 524 4.50 -29.76 -19.19
C GLY A 524 3.39 -28.70 -19.23
N PHE A 525 2.90 -28.23 -18.07
CA PHE A 525 1.92 -27.16 -17.96
C PHE A 525 2.58 -25.80 -17.85
N ASP A 526 2.18 -24.84 -18.68
CA ASP A 526 2.57 -23.42 -18.60
C ASP A 526 1.73 -22.71 -17.52
N LEU A 527 2.40 -22.27 -16.45
CA LEU A 527 1.77 -21.76 -15.23
C LEU A 527 2.34 -20.41 -14.80
N VAL A 528 1.46 -19.55 -14.27
CA VAL A 528 1.88 -18.56 -13.28
C VAL A 528 1.69 -19.18 -11.91
N VAL A 529 2.78 -19.38 -11.17
CA VAL A 529 2.76 -19.96 -9.83
C VAL A 529 2.92 -18.85 -8.81
N SER A 530 1.87 -18.61 -8.02
CA SER A 530 1.90 -17.62 -6.95
C SER A 530 1.86 -18.28 -5.58
N ARG A 531 2.70 -17.84 -4.65
CA ARG A 531 2.63 -18.24 -3.23
C ARG A 531 1.61 -17.35 -2.49
N THR A 532 0.36 -17.51 -2.88
CA THR A 532 -0.83 -16.84 -2.32
C THR A 532 -1.85 -17.88 -1.87
N GLY A 533 -2.79 -17.47 -1.02
CA GLY A 533 -3.75 -18.40 -0.44
C GLY A 533 -4.76 -17.74 0.47
N TYR A 534 -5.93 -18.35 0.55
CA TYR A 534 -7.10 -17.85 1.25
C TYR A 534 -7.51 -18.73 2.44
N THR A 535 -6.63 -19.63 2.87
CA THR A 535 -6.94 -20.64 3.91
C THR A 535 -6.24 -20.36 5.24
N GLY A 536 -5.31 -19.41 5.30
CA GLY A 536 -4.43 -19.19 6.46
C GLY A 536 -3.25 -20.16 6.56
N GLU A 537 -3.12 -21.11 5.63
CA GLU A 537 -2.01 -22.07 5.61
C GLU A 537 -0.64 -21.40 5.44
N LYS A 538 0.40 -21.99 6.07
CA LYS A 538 1.79 -21.50 5.97
C LYS A 538 2.34 -21.63 4.54
N MET A 539 1.89 -22.67 3.84
CA MET A 539 2.27 -22.97 2.47
C MET A 539 1.01 -23.13 1.63
N ALA A 540 0.97 -22.40 0.53
CA ALA A 540 -0.20 -22.26 -0.32
C ALA A 540 0.26 -21.73 -1.68
N PHE A 541 -0.39 -22.21 -2.73
CA PHE A 541 -0.18 -21.76 -4.09
C PHE A 541 -1.51 -21.51 -4.80
N GLU A 542 -1.50 -20.52 -5.67
CA GLU A 542 -2.48 -20.31 -6.75
C GLU A 542 -1.77 -20.53 -8.08
N LEU A 543 -2.42 -21.27 -8.96
CA LEU A 543 -1.86 -21.81 -10.19
C LEU A 543 -2.71 -21.32 -11.35
N PHE A 544 -2.21 -20.31 -12.07
CA PHE A 544 -2.90 -19.79 -13.23
C PHE A 544 -2.51 -20.59 -14.47
N VAL A 545 -3.49 -21.28 -15.04
CA VAL A 545 -3.31 -22.21 -16.16
C VAL A 545 -4.30 -21.90 -17.29
N HIS A 546 -3.98 -22.29 -18.51
CA HIS A 546 -4.95 -22.26 -19.60
C HIS A 546 -6.17 -23.16 -19.27
N PRO A 547 -7.42 -22.73 -19.51
CA PRO A 547 -8.61 -23.50 -19.16
C PRO A 547 -8.64 -24.90 -19.79
N ASP A 548 -8.22 -25.06 -21.04
CA ASP A 548 -8.13 -26.37 -21.72
C ASP A 548 -7.18 -27.38 -21.03
N LYS A 549 -6.28 -26.90 -20.16
CA LYS A 549 -5.32 -27.73 -19.42
C LYS A 549 -5.69 -27.89 -17.94
N SER A 550 -6.74 -27.21 -17.48
CA SER A 550 -7.15 -27.19 -16.07
C SER A 550 -7.56 -28.58 -15.56
N VAL A 551 -8.29 -29.36 -16.36
CA VAL A 551 -8.72 -30.73 -16.01
C VAL A 551 -7.52 -31.67 -15.87
N ASP A 552 -6.61 -31.63 -16.83
CA ASP A 552 -5.40 -32.46 -16.82
C ASP A 552 -4.50 -32.10 -15.62
N LEU A 553 -4.29 -30.80 -15.37
CA LEU A 553 -3.52 -30.30 -14.23
C LEU A 553 -4.15 -30.75 -12.91
N TRP A 554 -5.47 -30.59 -12.75
CA TRP A 554 -6.21 -30.99 -11.57
C TRP A 554 -6.00 -32.47 -11.23
N ASN A 555 -6.22 -33.34 -12.21
CA ASN A 555 -6.04 -34.78 -12.03
C ASN A 555 -4.59 -35.14 -11.71
N LYS A 556 -3.61 -34.50 -12.37
CA LYS A 556 -2.18 -34.73 -12.13
C LYS A 556 -1.74 -34.29 -10.72
N ILE A 557 -2.27 -33.19 -10.21
CA ILE A 557 -1.98 -32.75 -8.83
C ILE A 557 -2.57 -33.73 -7.81
N LEU A 558 -3.81 -34.19 -8.02
CA LEU A 558 -4.42 -35.19 -7.13
C LEU A 558 -3.66 -36.52 -7.16
N GLU A 559 -3.24 -36.99 -8.34
CA GLU A 559 -2.41 -38.19 -8.50
C GLU A 559 -1.08 -38.05 -7.76
N ALA A 560 -0.35 -36.94 -8.00
CA ALA A 560 0.94 -36.69 -7.36
C ALA A 560 0.85 -36.61 -5.82
N GLY A 561 -0.23 -36.01 -5.31
CA GLY A 561 -0.44 -35.82 -3.87
C GLY A 561 -1.15 -36.97 -3.16
N GLN A 562 -1.58 -38.02 -3.87
CA GLN A 562 -2.44 -39.07 -3.31
C GLN A 562 -1.84 -39.71 -2.05
N LEU A 563 -0.56 -40.09 -2.11
CA LEU A 563 0.16 -40.69 -0.97
C LEU A 563 0.47 -39.68 0.16
N MET A 564 0.32 -38.38 -0.10
CA MET A 564 0.49 -37.32 0.89
C MET A 564 -0.82 -36.91 1.55
N GLY A 565 -1.95 -37.49 1.16
CA GLY A 565 -3.26 -37.19 1.74
C GLY A 565 -3.94 -35.94 1.17
N ILE A 566 -3.60 -35.53 -0.06
CA ILE A 566 -4.33 -34.46 -0.75
C ILE A 566 -5.81 -34.80 -0.91
N LYS A 567 -6.69 -33.80 -0.81
CA LYS A 567 -8.09 -33.92 -1.19
C LYS A 567 -8.53 -32.80 -2.13
N ALA A 568 -9.49 -33.12 -3.00
CA ALA A 568 -10.32 -32.10 -3.61
C ALA A 568 -11.22 -31.49 -2.53
N CYS A 569 -11.29 -30.16 -2.50
CA CYS A 569 -12.01 -29.42 -1.47
C CYS A 569 -12.99 -28.44 -2.11
N GLY A 570 -14.21 -28.40 -1.57
CA GLY A 570 -15.28 -27.53 -2.04
C GLY A 570 -15.34 -26.19 -1.32
N LEU A 571 -16.32 -25.38 -1.70
CA LEU A 571 -16.55 -24.04 -1.15
C LEU A 571 -16.83 -24.05 0.36
N GLY A 572 -17.45 -25.11 0.91
CA GLY A 572 -17.72 -25.19 2.35
C GLY A 572 -16.44 -25.28 3.18
N ALA A 573 -15.46 -26.07 2.74
CA ALA A 573 -14.15 -26.12 3.39
C ALA A 573 -13.38 -24.80 3.20
N ARG A 574 -13.47 -24.18 2.03
CA ARG A 574 -12.86 -22.85 1.78
C ARG A 574 -13.38 -21.80 2.75
N ASP A 575 -14.69 -21.75 2.97
CA ASP A 575 -15.34 -20.80 3.89
C ASP A 575 -14.99 -21.07 5.36
N SER A 576 -14.86 -22.34 5.74
CA SER A 576 -14.41 -22.75 7.07
C SER A 576 -12.95 -22.36 7.34
N LEU A 577 -12.04 -22.64 6.40
CA LEU A 577 -10.61 -22.33 6.51
C LEU A 577 -10.35 -20.82 6.58
N ARG A 578 -11.00 -20.01 5.73
CA ARG A 578 -10.84 -18.55 5.73
C ARG A 578 -11.42 -17.92 7.00
N THR A 579 -12.53 -18.43 7.50
CA THR A 579 -13.16 -17.95 8.74
C THR A 579 -12.28 -18.23 9.94
N GLU A 580 -11.73 -19.45 10.03
CA GLU A 580 -10.75 -19.81 11.05
C GLU A 580 -9.49 -18.94 10.96
N ALA A 581 -9.05 -18.59 9.75
CA ALA A 581 -7.91 -17.71 9.52
C ALA A 581 -8.20 -16.21 9.77
N GLY A 582 -9.47 -15.83 9.96
CA GLY A 582 -9.89 -14.43 10.12
C GLY A 582 -9.78 -13.60 8.84
N LEU A 583 -9.86 -14.24 7.67
CA LEU A 583 -9.85 -13.57 6.37
C LEU A 583 -11.26 -13.12 5.96
N PRO A 584 -11.39 -11.92 5.35
CA PRO A 584 -12.67 -11.35 4.98
C PRO A 584 -13.23 -12.05 3.74
N LEU A 585 -14.55 -12.13 3.65
CA LEU A 585 -15.27 -12.43 2.42
C LEU A 585 -16.07 -11.18 2.01
N TYR A 586 -15.96 -10.76 0.74
CA TYR A 586 -16.77 -9.67 0.21
C TYR A 586 -18.26 -9.95 0.42
N GLY A 587 -19.00 -8.93 0.87
CA GLY A 587 -20.41 -9.03 1.26
C GLY A 587 -20.65 -9.50 2.70
N HIS A 588 -19.65 -10.09 3.35
CA HIS A 588 -19.74 -10.54 4.74
C HIS A 588 -18.97 -9.61 5.67
N GLU A 589 -17.66 -9.51 5.52
CA GLU A 589 -16.81 -8.67 6.38
C GLU A 589 -16.43 -7.33 5.74
N MET A 590 -16.68 -7.17 4.45
CA MET A 590 -16.27 -5.99 3.69
C MET A 590 -17.22 -5.76 2.51
N GLY A 591 -17.55 -4.50 2.22
CA GLY A 591 -18.43 -4.14 1.10
C GLY A 591 -19.83 -4.75 1.22
N GLY A 592 -20.44 -5.05 0.08
CA GLY A 592 -21.79 -5.60 -0.04
C GLY A 592 -22.89 -4.65 0.43
N GLU A 593 -24.08 -5.18 0.70
CA GLU A 593 -25.28 -4.39 1.06
C GLU A 593 -25.10 -3.60 2.35
N ARG A 594 -24.39 -4.15 3.34
CA ARG A 594 -24.05 -3.47 4.59
C ARG A 594 -22.93 -2.43 4.43
N ASN A 595 -22.20 -2.49 3.32
CA ASN A 595 -21.17 -1.55 2.95
C ASN A 595 -20.10 -1.33 4.04
N PHE A 596 -19.61 -2.43 4.62
CA PHE A 596 -18.53 -2.35 5.60
C PHE A 596 -17.25 -1.81 4.94
N SER A 597 -16.64 -0.81 5.58
CA SER A 597 -15.42 -0.19 5.11
C SER A 597 -14.21 -1.12 5.22
N VAL A 598 -13.14 -0.81 4.48
CA VAL A 598 -11.87 -1.54 4.54
C VAL A 598 -11.30 -1.58 5.96
N SER A 599 -11.41 -0.49 6.70
CA SER A 599 -10.93 -0.39 8.08
C SER A 599 -11.79 -1.16 9.07
N GLU A 600 -13.12 -1.14 8.92
CA GLU A 600 -14.01 -1.98 9.73
C GLU A 600 -13.68 -3.46 9.52
N ALA A 601 -13.35 -3.90 8.31
CA ALA A 601 -12.91 -5.27 8.06
C ALA A 601 -11.55 -5.64 8.71
N GLY A 602 -10.81 -4.66 9.25
CA GLY A 602 -9.48 -4.83 9.83
C GLY A 602 -8.33 -4.69 8.83
N PHE A 603 -8.58 -4.12 7.65
CA PHE A 603 -7.60 -3.98 6.56
C PHE A 603 -7.24 -2.52 6.24
N GLY A 604 -7.54 -1.56 7.13
CA GLY A 604 -7.28 -0.13 6.92
C GLY A 604 -5.83 0.20 6.52
N SER A 605 -4.85 -0.50 7.12
CA SER A 605 -3.43 -0.37 6.77
C SER A 605 -3.06 -0.78 5.32
N TYR A 606 -3.97 -1.39 4.56
CA TYR A 606 -3.82 -1.69 3.13
C TYR A 606 -4.26 -0.52 2.23
N VAL A 607 -4.87 0.53 2.79
CA VAL A 607 -5.16 1.76 2.08
C VAL A 607 -4.01 2.75 2.30
N LYS A 608 -3.31 3.13 1.22
CA LYS A 608 -2.09 3.94 1.29
C LYS A 608 -2.41 5.42 1.09
N LEU A 609 -2.83 6.06 2.18
CA LEU A 609 -3.10 7.49 2.19
C LEU A 609 -1.89 8.37 1.81
N TYR A 610 -0.65 7.86 1.88
CA TYR A 610 0.49 8.62 1.36
C TYR A 610 0.46 8.79 -0.16
N LYS A 611 -0.29 7.97 -0.92
CA LYS A 611 -0.44 8.18 -2.35
C LYS A 611 -1.07 9.55 -2.60
N PRO A 612 -0.59 10.33 -3.59
CA PRO A 612 -1.13 11.66 -3.79
C PRO A 612 -2.62 11.60 -4.14
N TRP A 613 -3.05 10.67 -4.99
CA TRP A 613 -4.46 10.56 -5.33
C TRP A 613 -4.82 9.11 -5.70
N PHE A 614 -6.04 8.70 -5.36
CA PHE A 614 -6.74 7.51 -5.86
C PHE A 614 -8.24 7.68 -5.58
N ILE A 615 -9.08 6.92 -6.25
CA ILE A 615 -10.54 7.01 -6.12
C ILE A 615 -10.96 6.72 -4.68
N GLY A 616 -11.70 7.64 -4.06
CA GLY A 616 -12.19 7.50 -2.68
C GLY A 616 -11.16 7.80 -1.58
N ARG A 617 -9.93 8.23 -1.89
CA ARG A 617 -8.87 8.52 -0.90
C ARG A 617 -9.32 9.43 0.25
N ASP A 618 -9.83 10.61 -0.10
CA ASP A 618 -10.11 11.65 0.89
C ASP A 618 -11.34 11.27 1.74
N GLU A 619 -12.31 10.60 1.13
CA GLU A 619 -13.49 10.08 1.83
C GLU A 619 -13.13 8.90 2.76
N PHE A 620 -12.18 8.04 2.37
CA PHE A 620 -11.65 7.01 3.26
C PHE A 620 -11.01 7.65 4.50
N ALA A 621 -10.16 8.66 4.32
CA ALA A 621 -9.50 9.37 5.41
C ALA A 621 -10.52 10.03 6.36
N ARG A 622 -11.60 10.59 5.82
CA ARG A 622 -12.71 11.18 6.60
C ARG A 622 -13.45 10.11 7.41
N LYS A 623 -13.86 9.01 6.76
CA LYS A 623 -14.59 7.90 7.40
C LYS A 623 -13.78 7.23 8.51
N GLU A 624 -12.45 7.13 8.34
CA GLU A 624 -11.59 6.54 9.37
C GLU A 624 -11.61 7.32 10.69
N GLN A 625 -11.75 8.66 10.64
CA GLN A 625 -11.85 9.49 11.85
C GLN A 625 -13.16 9.25 12.63
N GLU A 626 -14.21 8.78 11.96
CA GLU A 626 -15.55 8.56 12.51
C GLU A 626 -15.81 7.07 12.84
N ARG A 627 -14.82 6.19 12.64
CA ARG A 627 -15.01 4.74 12.76
C ARG A 627 -15.35 4.33 14.20
N THR A 628 -16.42 3.56 14.35
CA THR A 628 -16.92 3.10 15.67
C THR A 628 -16.82 1.59 15.87
N GLY A 629 -16.59 0.82 14.80
CA GLY A 629 -16.55 -0.64 14.81
C GLY A 629 -15.34 -1.26 14.13
N VAL A 630 -15.15 -2.55 14.38
CA VAL A 630 -14.19 -3.40 13.68
C VAL A 630 -14.64 -4.86 13.73
N VAL A 631 -14.34 -5.61 12.68
CA VAL A 631 -14.55 -7.05 12.61
C VAL A 631 -13.52 -7.75 13.48
N VAL A 632 -14.01 -8.47 14.49
CA VAL A 632 -13.22 -9.36 15.33
C VAL A 632 -13.39 -10.81 14.91
N ARG A 633 -12.47 -11.67 15.34
CA ARG A 633 -12.68 -13.11 15.33
C ARG A 633 -13.15 -13.55 16.72
N PHE A 634 -14.09 -14.47 16.79
CA PHE A 634 -14.55 -15.05 18.05
C PHE A 634 -14.57 -16.58 17.99
N ARG A 635 -14.57 -17.22 19.15
CA ARG A 635 -14.75 -18.67 19.28
C ARG A 635 -15.71 -18.95 20.42
N PHE A 636 -16.67 -19.85 20.20
CA PHE A 636 -17.54 -20.31 21.26
C PHE A 636 -16.78 -21.16 22.27
N ILE A 637 -17.19 -21.08 23.54
CA ILE A 637 -16.50 -21.79 24.63
C ILE A 637 -16.99 -23.24 24.81
N GLU A 638 -18.09 -23.61 24.15
CA GLU A 638 -18.72 -24.93 24.22
C GLU A 638 -18.85 -25.57 22.83
N LYS A 639 -18.80 -26.91 22.78
CA LYS A 639 -19.09 -27.71 21.58
C LYS A 639 -20.57 -28.12 21.55
N GLY A 640 -21.05 -28.55 20.39
CA GLY A 640 -22.41 -29.09 20.24
C GLY A 640 -23.54 -28.04 20.24
N ILE A 641 -23.18 -26.77 20.23
CA ILE A 641 -24.12 -25.65 20.06
C ILE A 641 -24.50 -25.46 18.58
N ARG A 642 -25.50 -24.62 18.31
CA ARG A 642 -25.85 -24.20 16.95
C ARG A 642 -24.83 -23.21 16.40
N ALA A 643 -24.56 -23.29 15.10
CA ALA A 643 -23.79 -22.27 14.38
C ALA A 643 -24.52 -20.91 14.43
N ALA A 644 -23.74 -19.84 14.48
CA ALA A 644 -24.28 -18.49 14.28
C ALA A 644 -24.46 -18.23 12.77
N HIS A 645 -25.38 -17.34 12.42
CA HIS A 645 -25.66 -16.91 11.06
C HIS A 645 -25.31 -15.43 10.90
N ASN A 646 -25.11 -15.03 9.64
CA ASN A 646 -24.89 -13.64 9.29
C ASN A 646 -26.06 -12.77 9.79
N GLY A 647 -25.76 -11.69 10.51
CA GLY A 647 -26.73 -10.78 11.13
C GLY A 647 -27.18 -11.19 12.55
N ASP A 648 -26.72 -12.33 13.09
CA ASP A 648 -27.07 -12.71 14.46
C ASP A 648 -26.51 -11.66 15.47
N PRO A 649 -27.32 -11.15 16.42
CA PRO A 649 -26.88 -10.14 17.37
C PRO A 649 -25.78 -10.65 18.32
N VAL A 650 -24.76 -9.82 18.51
CA VAL A 650 -23.72 -9.99 19.52
C VAL A 650 -23.97 -9.04 20.68
N VAL A 651 -24.02 -9.57 21.90
CA VAL A 651 -24.24 -8.79 23.13
C VAL A 651 -23.09 -8.93 24.12
N ASP A 652 -22.92 -7.91 24.96
CA ASP A 652 -22.01 -7.96 26.11
C ASP A 652 -22.63 -8.72 27.30
N LYS A 653 -21.87 -8.87 28.38
CA LYS A 653 -22.33 -9.53 29.62
C LYS A 653 -23.52 -8.85 30.32
N LYS A 654 -23.86 -7.62 29.93
CA LYS A 654 -25.01 -6.86 30.45
C LYS A 654 -26.22 -6.95 29.51
N GLY A 655 -26.12 -7.70 28.42
CA GLY A 655 -27.16 -7.82 27.41
C GLY A 655 -27.25 -6.64 26.44
N ARG A 656 -26.28 -5.72 26.43
CA ARG A 656 -26.24 -4.63 25.45
C ARG A 656 -25.78 -5.20 24.10
N VAL A 657 -26.50 -4.89 23.03
CA VAL A 657 -26.04 -5.19 21.66
C VAL A 657 -24.80 -4.36 21.35
N ILE A 658 -23.73 -5.06 20.99
CA ILE A 658 -22.41 -4.48 20.69
C ILE A 658 -22.00 -4.69 19.23
N GLY A 659 -22.79 -5.45 18.47
CA GLY A 659 -22.52 -5.74 17.07
C GLY A 659 -23.31 -6.92 16.53
N GLU A 660 -22.84 -7.49 15.43
CA GLU A 660 -23.48 -8.59 14.71
C GLU A 660 -22.47 -9.56 14.10
N VAL A 661 -22.86 -10.83 14.02
CA VAL A 661 -22.08 -11.87 13.37
C VAL A 661 -22.07 -11.64 11.85
N THR A 662 -20.91 -11.82 11.24
CA THR A 662 -20.72 -11.72 9.78
C THR A 662 -20.53 -13.09 9.15
N SER A 663 -19.80 -13.97 9.81
CA SER A 663 -19.51 -15.34 9.36
C SER A 663 -19.32 -16.29 10.54
N CYS A 664 -19.63 -17.57 10.36
CA CYS A 664 -19.37 -18.60 11.36
C CYS A 664 -19.15 -19.95 10.68
N ALA A 665 -18.14 -20.67 11.12
CA ALA A 665 -17.82 -22.00 10.66
C ALA A 665 -17.19 -22.81 11.80
N VAL A 666 -17.11 -24.10 11.58
CA VAL A 666 -16.38 -25.02 12.45
C VAL A 666 -14.85 -24.82 12.30
N ASP A 667 -14.10 -25.00 13.38
CA ASP A 667 -12.63 -24.96 13.39
C ASP A 667 -12.01 -26.36 13.41
N SER A 668 -10.67 -26.45 13.33
CA SER A 668 -9.96 -27.74 13.36
C SER A 668 -10.14 -28.54 14.65
N GLU A 669 -10.61 -27.93 15.74
CA GLU A 669 -10.87 -28.59 17.02
C GLU A 669 -12.35 -28.99 17.20
N GLY A 670 -13.19 -28.68 16.22
CA GLY A 670 -14.63 -28.95 16.25
C GLY A 670 -15.45 -27.98 17.09
N PHE A 671 -14.91 -26.81 17.41
CA PHE A 671 -15.68 -25.69 17.96
C PHE A 671 -16.20 -24.82 16.81
N TYR A 672 -17.24 -24.03 17.08
CA TYR A 672 -17.60 -22.96 16.17
C TYR A 672 -16.75 -21.71 16.44
N THR A 673 -16.15 -21.20 15.37
CA THR A 673 -15.46 -19.91 15.32
C THR A 673 -16.12 -19.03 14.28
N GLY A 674 -16.01 -17.72 14.43
CA GLY A 674 -16.67 -16.79 13.53
C GLY A 674 -16.04 -15.43 13.53
N GLN A 675 -16.64 -14.56 12.74
CA GLN A 675 -16.28 -13.16 12.61
C GLN A 675 -17.52 -12.32 12.94
N ALA A 676 -17.32 -11.17 13.57
CA ALA A 676 -18.40 -10.28 13.94
C ALA A 676 -17.91 -8.83 13.90
N LEU A 677 -18.71 -7.93 13.31
CA LEU A 677 -18.49 -6.49 13.43
C LEU A 677 -18.99 -6.07 14.82
N ILE A 678 -18.10 -5.56 15.66
CA ILE A 678 -18.46 -5.05 16.99
C ILE A 678 -17.85 -3.67 17.25
N GLU A 679 -18.41 -2.95 18.21
CA GLU A 679 -17.89 -1.64 18.65
C GLU A 679 -16.43 -1.73 19.15
N LEU A 680 -15.62 -0.71 18.83
CA LEU A 680 -14.16 -0.73 19.04
C LEU A 680 -13.75 -1.02 20.49
N LYS A 681 -14.45 -0.44 21.46
CA LYS A 681 -14.17 -0.65 22.89
C LYS A 681 -14.39 -2.09 23.35
N SER A 682 -15.16 -2.87 22.60
CA SER A 682 -15.47 -4.27 22.89
C SER A 682 -14.53 -5.22 22.12
N ALA A 683 -13.79 -4.72 21.13
CA ALA A 683 -12.86 -5.46 20.27
C ALA A 683 -11.49 -5.76 20.93
N VAL A 684 -11.50 -6.19 22.19
CA VAL A 684 -10.29 -6.57 22.92
C VAL A 684 -10.20 -8.09 22.98
N GLU A 685 -9.04 -8.65 22.60
CA GLU A 685 -8.77 -10.08 22.72
C GLU A 685 -8.97 -10.57 24.16
N GLY A 686 -9.70 -11.66 24.34
CA GLY A 686 -10.10 -12.21 25.64
C GLY A 686 -11.42 -11.68 26.20
N ASN A 687 -12.03 -10.64 25.59
CA ASN A 687 -13.34 -10.17 26.04
C ASN A 687 -14.43 -11.24 25.84
N PRO A 688 -15.26 -11.53 26.86
CA PRO A 688 -16.43 -12.38 26.70
C PRO A 688 -17.53 -11.65 25.94
N ILE A 689 -18.14 -12.35 24.99
CA ILE A 689 -19.30 -11.91 24.21
C ILE A 689 -20.35 -13.02 24.19
N TYR A 690 -21.59 -12.68 23.85
CA TYR A 690 -22.66 -13.67 23.76
C TYR A 690 -23.41 -13.48 22.45
N VAL A 691 -23.75 -14.59 21.78
CA VAL A 691 -24.36 -14.57 20.45
C VAL A 691 -25.74 -15.19 20.53
N TYR A 692 -26.75 -14.49 20.01
CA TYR A 692 -28.09 -15.06 19.81
C TYR A 692 -28.13 -15.81 18.49
N GLN A 693 -27.84 -17.11 18.50
CA GLN A 693 -27.80 -17.87 17.26
C GLN A 693 -29.19 -18.05 16.64
N SER A 694 -29.25 -17.91 15.31
CA SER A 694 -30.50 -18.03 14.53
C SER A 694 -31.56 -17.04 15.02
N ALA A 695 -31.17 -15.79 15.32
CA ALA A 695 -32.05 -14.80 15.92
C ALA A 695 -33.30 -14.53 15.08
N HIS A 696 -33.20 -14.62 13.75
CA HIS A 696 -34.33 -14.51 12.82
C HIS A 696 -35.44 -15.57 13.04
N THR A 697 -35.13 -16.67 13.75
CA THR A 697 -36.10 -17.71 14.14
C THR A 697 -36.66 -17.52 15.56
N LEU A 698 -36.04 -16.63 16.35
CA LEU A 698 -36.47 -16.35 17.71
C LEU A 698 -37.66 -15.39 17.65
N GLY A 699 -38.86 -15.88 17.95
CA GLY A 699 -40.04 -15.04 18.08
C GLY A 699 -39.90 -14.03 19.23
N ALA A 700 -40.73 -12.97 19.21
CA ALA A 700 -40.78 -11.98 20.29
C ALA A 700 -41.17 -12.67 21.61
N GLN A 701 -40.25 -12.74 22.57
CA GLN A 701 -40.54 -13.24 23.92
C GLN A 701 -40.94 -12.06 24.81
N ASN A 702 -42.20 -12.04 25.27
CA ASN A 702 -42.63 -11.09 26.29
C ASN A 702 -42.16 -11.59 27.65
N ILE A 703 -41.07 -10.99 28.15
CA ILE A 703 -40.44 -11.39 29.41
C ILE A 703 -41.42 -11.32 30.59
N GLY A 704 -42.39 -10.41 30.55
CA GLY A 704 -43.42 -10.27 31.60
C GLY A 704 -44.45 -11.40 31.64
N LEU A 705 -44.48 -12.30 30.65
CA LEU A 705 -45.42 -13.43 30.57
C LEU A 705 -44.78 -14.79 30.88
N ILE A 706 -43.47 -14.84 31.13
CA ILE A 706 -42.72 -16.07 31.39
C ILE A 706 -43.09 -16.62 32.78
N LYS A 707 -43.36 -17.92 32.86
CA LYS A 707 -43.71 -18.66 34.08
C LYS A 707 -42.66 -19.72 34.42
N THR A 708 -42.66 -20.20 35.66
CA THR A 708 -41.80 -21.31 36.10
C THR A 708 -42.01 -22.54 35.20
N GLY A 709 -40.93 -23.01 34.57
CA GLY A 709 -40.94 -24.16 33.65
C GLY A 709 -40.90 -23.78 32.17
N ASP A 710 -41.12 -22.51 31.82
CA ASP A 710 -41.00 -22.04 30.44
C ASP A 710 -39.54 -22.05 29.98
N LYS A 711 -39.33 -22.36 28.68
CA LYS A 711 -38.00 -22.34 28.06
C LYS A 711 -37.74 -20.97 27.43
N VAL A 712 -36.70 -20.30 27.93
CA VAL A 712 -36.18 -19.04 27.38
C VAL A 712 -34.94 -19.34 26.55
N THR A 713 -34.81 -18.70 25.39
CA THR A 713 -33.59 -18.84 24.60
C THR A 713 -32.52 -17.92 25.17
N LEU A 714 -31.41 -18.50 25.61
CA LEU A 714 -30.24 -17.75 26.07
C LEU A 714 -29.20 -17.66 24.95
N PRO A 715 -28.44 -16.55 24.88
CA PRO A 715 -27.34 -16.45 23.94
C PRO A 715 -26.18 -17.36 24.38
N SER A 716 -25.47 -17.94 23.43
CA SER A 716 -24.32 -18.79 23.75
C SER A 716 -23.08 -17.94 23.99
N ALA A 717 -22.27 -18.33 24.98
CA ALA A 717 -21.05 -17.62 25.33
C ALA A 717 -19.92 -17.88 24.30
N ALA A 718 -19.24 -16.81 23.92
CA ALA A 718 -18.05 -16.83 23.09
C ALA A 718 -17.00 -15.87 23.65
N VAL A 719 -15.78 -15.96 23.13
CA VAL A 719 -14.69 -15.07 23.48
C VAL A 719 -14.10 -14.46 22.22
N VAL A 720 -13.78 -13.17 22.27
CA VAL A 720 -12.99 -12.51 21.24
C VAL A 720 -11.59 -13.12 21.25
N VAL A 721 -11.15 -13.65 20.11
CA VAL A 721 -9.81 -14.23 19.93
C VAL A 721 -9.01 -13.36 18.97
N SER A 722 -7.69 -13.60 18.91
CA SER A 722 -6.84 -12.88 17.96
C SER A 722 -7.40 -12.94 16.54
N ARG A 723 -7.51 -11.78 15.89
CA ARG A 723 -8.10 -11.62 14.55
C ARG A 723 -7.48 -12.59 13.55
N PHE A 724 -6.15 -12.57 13.47
CA PHE A 724 -5.36 -13.49 12.66
C PHE A 724 -4.65 -14.47 13.59
N PRO A 725 -4.87 -15.79 13.45
CA PRO A 725 -4.18 -16.78 14.28
C PRO A 725 -2.66 -16.59 14.21
N LYS A 726 -1.98 -16.64 15.35
CA LYS A 726 -0.52 -16.77 15.36
C LYS A 726 -0.20 -18.14 14.79
N LEU A 727 0.48 -18.18 13.64
CA LEU A 727 0.98 -19.43 13.07
C LEU A 727 1.98 -20.02 14.07
N THR A 728 1.56 -21.02 14.85
CA THR A 728 2.43 -21.76 15.79
C THR A 728 3.60 -22.35 15.01
N VAL A 729 4.83 -22.09 15.46
CA VAL A 729 6.10 -22.39 14.75
C VAL A 729 6.19 -23.86 14.38
#